data_AF-A0A9P7K0A1-F1
#
_entry.id   AF-A0A9P7K0A1-F1
#
_cell.length_a   1.000
_cell.length_b   1.000
_cell.length_c   1.000
_cell.angle_alpha   90.00
_cell.angle_beta   90.00
_cell.angle_gamma   90.00
#
_symmetry.space_group_name_H-M   'P 1'
#
loop_
_entity.id
_entity.type
_entity.pdbx_description
1 polymer ?
#
loop_
_entity_poly.entity_id
_entity_poly.type
_entity_poly.pdbx_seq_one_letter_code
_entity_poly.pdbx_strand_id
1 'polypeptide(L)'
;MEAILSKLKAKAEIAPDNALLRDTISLLTDLHHNEAITQRVTWDSLIRDFQRLQDQGLWDISEDNEKLLHTLRSLLTTRPSKGSDLTPATGNIPAPSHPANKAPQDSFSIIYPDPESAPSPLIPTSDPILLPLELVEILNRTYFHHLLATDPKRVVPPGKSLISMLSGSPKEGDGARPTLRDKVEDLVHKAFWDEAVESLSNPEPSCQLPRIKSLYQDLLIALTPLLPSQSPVITTLSSPLPPTSSPLDSAVMHLREVVTSLRKRCAPVQDEELDDLLRSLDEPPLRSSRPISLATLVVDTVKSILRISDIMREQLSQFVLGSMTEQQLQSMISQQAKTKERKDILDIWKCWRIECIWPVWLGDYQPSFQVNGVAAEPQFKWIMRLVQALGSSTPISCQLPTREPQSNENSLPPIFFFSTPALLEIQNYLQALVIAASLRTLIRVPQGAQGNDAMSFMERLWILLNAEIIEEPGSGDIKLVNLADEVVRARQLDGAMLSGEEETRLRAAVARTLNHNDPVFMLLQKRILKALADALRHQRSESKQAGAHTGPLRMQTGQHGKRTEKRARIAIVLNPEEFDAAHDAETPQLTIGRVQGFEDEYLRKVVEEVFVKVDECVRWVEGIWQDVLQSGVVDREYVV
;
A
#
# COMPACT_ATOMS: atom_id res chain seq x y z
N MET A 1 21.86 -24.55 -24.40
CA MET A 1 22.96 -24.41 -23.42
C MET A 1 24.32 -24.45 -24.12
N GLU A 2 24.64 -25.48 -24.90
CA GLU A 2 25.88 -25.57 -25.68
C GLU A 2 26.17 -24.37 -26.59
N ALA A 3 25.14 -23.84 -27.27
CA ALA A 3 25.29 -22.65 -28.12
C ALA A 3 25.76 -21.39 -27.36
N ILE A 4 25.32 -21.22 -26.11
CA ILE A 4 25.77 -20.11 -25.23
C ILE A 4 27.22 -20.34 -24.81
N LEU A 5 27.54 -21.57 -24.37
CA LEU A 5 28.89 -21.95 -23.97
C LEU A 5 29.90 -21.79 -25.12
N SER A 6 29.52 -22.15 -26.35
CA SER A 6 30.35 -21.98 -27.54
C SER A 6 30.65 -20.50 -27.82
N LYS A 7 29.63 -19.63 -27.78
CA LYS A 7 29.83 -18.18 -27.95
C LYS A 7 30.70 -17.56 -26.85
N LEU A 8 30.45 -17.91 -25.59
CA LEU A 8 31.26 -17.40 -24.48
C LEU A 8 32.71 -17.89 -24.54
N LYS A 9 32.95 -19.15 -24.93
CA LYS A 9 34.31 -19.67 -25.16
C LYS A 9 35.03 -18.94 -26.30
N ALA A 10 34.35 -18.65 -27.40
CA ALA A 10 34.91 -17.85 -28.49
C ALA A 10 35.29 -16.42 -28.03
N LYS A 11 34.46 -15.79 -27.18
CA LYS A 11 34.80 -14.49 -26.57
C LYS A 11 35.95 -14.61 -25.55
N ALA A 12 36.10 -15.75 -24.88
CA ALA A 12 37.18 -15.99 -23.93
C ALA A 12 38.55 -16.18 -24.61
N GLU A 13 38.56 -16.66 -25.87
CA GLU A 13 39.79 -16.66 -26.68
C GLU A 13 40.27 -15.25 -27.01
N ILE A 14 39.34 -14.29 -27.15
CA ILE A 14 39.65 -12.88 -27.43
C ILE A 14 40.08 -12.14 -26.16
N ALA A 15 39.49 -12.48 -25.00
CA ALA A 15 39.73 -11.82 -23.72
C ALA A 15 40.04 -12.83 -22.59
N PRO A 16 41.22 -13.48 -22.60
CA PRO A 16 41.55 -14.57 -21.67
C PRO A 16 41.66 -14.11 -20.20
N ASP A 17 41.97 -12.84 -19.97
CA ASP A 17 42.18 -12.29 -18.63
C ASP A 17 40.89 -11.93 -17.89
N ASN A 18 39.73 -11.95 -18.56
CA ASN A 18 38.47 -11.56 -17.94
C ASN A 18 37.97 -12.64 -16.96
N ALA A 19 38.01 -12.33 -15.65
CA ALA A 19 37.58 -13.24 -14.60
C ALA A 19 36.08 -13.55 -14.67
N LEU A 20 35.24 -12.53 -14.91
CA LEU A 20 33.78 -12.68 -14.95
C LEU A 20 33.32 -13.60 -16.09
N LEU A 21 33.97 -13.52 -17.25
CA LEU A 21 33.72 -14.42 -18.38
C LEU A 21 34.08 -15.87 -18.05
N ARG A 22 35.22 -16.11 -17.39
CA ARG A 22 35.63 -17.45 -16.96
C ARG A 22 34.68 -18.02 -15.90
N ASP A 23 34.27 -17.21 -14.93
CA ASP A 23 33.33 -17.60 -13.89
C ASP A 23 31.96 -17.97 -14.49
N THR A 24 31.47 -17.16 -15.43
CA THR A 24 30.20 -17.43 -16.14
C THR A 24 30.27 -18.71 -16.97
N ILE A 25 31.40 -18.96 -17.65
CA ILE A 25 31.64 -20.21 -18.39
C ILE A 25 31.69 -21.40 -17.44
N SER A 26 32.37 -21.28 -16.29
CA SER A 26 32.45 -22.34 -15.28
C SER A 26 31.06 -22.66 -14.74
N LEU A 27 30.32 -21.64 -14.32
CA LEU A 27 28.95 -21.77 -13.80
C LEU A 27 28.02 -22.46 -14.81
N LEU A 28 28.05 -22.05 -16.08
CA LEU A 28 27.24 -22.65 -17.13
C LEU A 28 27.70 -24.07 -17.49
N THR A 29 28.99 -24.36 -17.39
CA THR A 29 29.53 -25.72 -17.61
C THR A 29 29.10 -26.63 -16.46
N ASP A 30 29.16 -26.15 -15.22
CA ASP A 30 28.71 -26.86 -14.04
C ASP A 30 27.20 -27.12 -14.08
N LEU A 31 26.40 -26.12 -14.50
CA LEU A 31 24.96 -26.28 -14.73
C LEU A 31 24.65 -27.30 -15.84
N HIS A 32 25.52 -27.41 -16.85
CA HIS A 32 25.34 -28.35 -17.94
C HIS A 32 25.62 -29.80 -17.52
N HIS A 33 26.63 -30.02 -16.68
CA HIS A 33 27.08 -31.35 -16.29
C HIS A 33 26.47 -31.84 -14.96
N ASN A 34 26.06 -30.94 -14.07
CA ASN A 34 25.61 -31.28 -12.73
C ASN A 34 24.20 -30.75 -12.44
N GLU A 35 23.24 -31.66 -12.52
CA GLU A 35 21.83 -31.39 -12.26
C GLU A 35 21.58 -30.84 -10.84
N ALA A 36 22.36 -31.25 -9.84
CA ALA A 36 22.18 -30.79 -8.47
C ALA A 36 22.51 -29.30 -8.27
N ILE A 37 23.37 -28.73 -9.13
CA ILE A 37 23.74 -27.32 -9.08
C ILE A 37 22.62 -26.42 -9.62
N THR A 38 21.77 -26.95 -10.51
CA THR A 38 20.63 -26.17 -11.08
C THR A 38 19.64 -25.68 -10.02
N GLN A 39 19.53 -26.37 -8.87
CA GLN A 39 18.68 -25.92 -7.75
C GLN A 39 19.26 -24.74 -6.96
N ARG A 40 20.58 -24.52 -7.04
CA ARG A 40 21.27 -23.44 -6.30
C ARG A 40 21.42 -22.16 -7.10
N VAL A 41 21.39 -22.23 -8.43
CA VAL A 41 21.61 -21.07 -9.29
C VAL A 41 20.27 -20.47 -9.70
N THR A 42 19.99 -19.28 -9.17
CA THR A 42 18.80 -18.49 -9.55
C THR A 42 18.97 -17.85 -10.93
N TRP A 43 17.89 -17.70 -11.69
CA TRP A 43 17.92 -16.94 -12.96
C TRP A 43 18.45 -15.51 -12.76
N ASP A 44 18.14 -14.89 -11.62
CA ASP A 44 18.54 -13.51 -11.29
C ASP A 44 20.05 -13.33 -11.10
N SER A 45 20.76 -14.33 -10.58
CA SER A 45 22.23 -14.26 -10.52
C SER A 45 22.83 -14.33 -11.92
N LEU A 46 22.28 -15.22 -12.74
CA LEU A 46 22.78 -15.51 -14.08
C LEU A 46 22.53 -14.33 -15.04
N ILE A 47 21.37 -13.67 -14.95
CA ILE A 47 21.08 -12.48 -15.77
C ILE A 47 21.97 -11.28 -15.40
N ARG A 48 22.32 -11.12 -14.11
CA ARG A 48 23.27 -10.07 -13.67
C ARG A 48 24.66 -10.29 -14.25
N ASP A 49 25.12 -11.54 -14.33
CA ASP A 49 26.42 -11.86 -14.94
C ASP A 49 26.41 -11.54 -16.45
N PHE A 50 25.32 -11.86 -17.16
CA PHE A 50 25.16 -11.47 -18.57
C PHE A 50 25.06 -9.96 -18.78
N GLN A 51 24.39 -9.22 -17.90
CA GLN A 51 24.36 -7.75 -17.94
C GLN A 51 25.76 -7.17 -17.74
N ARG A 52 26.54 -7.70 -16.80
CA ARG A 52 27.94 -7.28 -16.60
C ARG A 52 28.83 -7.62 -17.80
N LEU A 53 28.62 -8.77 -18.45
CA LEU A 53 29.32 -9.11 -19.70
C LEU A 53 28.94 -8.16 -20.84
N GLN A 54 27.68 -7.74 -20.89
CA GLN A 54 27.18 -6.78 -21.86
C GLN A 54 27.78 -5.38 -21.63
N ASP A 55 27.83 -4.91 -20.38
CA ASP A 55 28.47 -3.64 -20.01
C ASP A 55 29.96 -3.61 -20.37
N GLN A 56 30.62 -4.77 -20.35
CA GLN A 56 32.02 -4.94 -20.75
C GLN A 56 32.22 -5.15 -22.26
N GLY A 57 31.15 -5.14 -23.07
CA GLY A 57 31.22 -5.40 -24.52
C GLY A 57 31.59 -6.84 -24.89
N LEU A 58 31.50 -7.77 -23.94
CA LEU A 58 31.79 -9.20 -24.15
C LEU A 58 30.55 -9.99 -24.58
N TRP A 59 29.36 -9.44 -24.34
CA TRP A 59 28.08 -10.00 -24.77
C TRP A 59 27.27 -8.97 -25.56
N ASP A 60 27.04 -9.24 -26.84
CA ASP A 60 26.35 -8.31 -27.74
C ASP A 60 24.82 -8.43 -27.59
N ILE A 61 24.10 -7.30 -27.69
CA ILE A 61 22.63 -7.30 -27.75
C ILE A 61 22.22 -7.65 -29.18
N SER A 62 22.02 -8.94 -29.45
CA SER A 62 21.49 -9.41 -30.72
C SER A 62 20.26 -10.29 -30.49
N GLU A 63 19.36 -10.31 -31.46
CA GLU A 63 18.13 -11.12 -31.40
C GLU A 63 18.45 -12.60 -31.14
N ASP A 64 19.56 -13.10 -31.69
CA ASP A 64 20.04 -14.46 -31.44
C ASP A 64 20.46 -14.67 -29.98
N ASN A 65 21.14 -13.69 -29.36
CA ASN A 65 21.57 -13.78 -27.98
C ASN A 65 20.39 -13.68 -27.00
N GLU A 66 19.37 -12.88 -27.31
CA GLU A 66 18.13 -12.82 -26.55
C GLU A 66 17.35 -14.14 -26.62
N LYS A 67 17.25 -14.75 -27.81
CA LYS A 67 16.65 -16.09 -27.99
C LYS A 67 17.38 -17.15 -27.18
N LEU A 68 18.72 -17.08 -27.12
CA LEU A 68 19.53 -17.99 -26.31
C LEU A 68 19.27 -17.80 -24.81
N LEU A 69 19.22 -16.56 -24.31
CA LEU A 69 18.90 -16.26 -22.91
C LEU A 69 17.48 -16.70 -22.56
N HIS A 70 16.51 -16.49 -23.45
CA HIS A 70 15.13 -16.96 -23.23
C HIS A 70 15.06 -18.50 -23.17
N THR A 71 15.81 -19.20 -24.01
CA THR A 71 15.90 -20.67 -23.98
C THR A 71 16.53 -21.15 -22.66
N LEU A 72 17.56 -20.45 -22.17
CA LEU A 72 18.18 -20.75 -20.88
C LEU A 72 17.22 -20.52 -19.71
N ARG A 73 16.45 -19.43 -19.75
CA ARG A 73 15.39 -19.15 -18.77
C ARG A 73 14.33 -20.23 -18.78
N SER A 74 13.87 -20.65 -19.96
CA SER A 74 12.93 -21.77 -20.09
C SER A 74 13.50 -23.00 -19.42
N LEU A 75 14.74 -23.40 -19.73
CA LEU A 75 15.36 -24.60 -19.14
C LEU A 75 15.43 -24.57 -17.60
N LEU A 76 15.68 -23.40 -17.01
CA LEU A 76 15.73 -23.25 -15.55
C LEU A 76 14.34 -23.19 -14.90
N THR A 77 13.32 -22.75 -15.63
CA THR A 77 11.95 -22.56 -15.10
C THR A 77 11.02 -23.73 -15.39
N THR A 78 11.19 -24.44 -16.52
CA THR A 78 10.26 -25.48 -16.98
C THR A 78 10.63 -26.89 -16.52
N ARG A 79 11.62 -27.09 -15.63
CA ARG A 79 11.96 -28.45 -15.18
C ARG A 79 10.96 -28.89 -14.10
N PRO A 80 10.01 -29.79 -14.41
CA PRO A 80 9.07 -30.31 -13.42
C PRO A 80 9.84 -31.29 -12.53
N SER A 81 9.53 -31.32 -11.24
CA SER A 81 10.03 -32.35 -10.33
C SER A 81 9.59 -33.73 -10.83
N LYS A 82 10.42 -34.41 -11.62
CA LYS A 82 10.18 -35.80 -11.97
C LYS A 82 10.30 -36.63 -10.68
N GLY A 83 9.22 -37.34 -10.38
CA GLY A 83 9.00 -38.05 -9.13
C GLY A 83 10.16 -38.94 -8.71
N SER A 84 10.48 -38.83 -7.42
CA SER A 84 11.25 -39.83 -6.69
C SER A 84 10.30 -40.94 -6.28
N ASP A 85 10.16 -41.94 -7.15
CA ASP A 85 9.83 -43.30 -6.75
C ASP A 85 11.15 -44.05 -6.56
N LEU A 86 11.40 -44.53 -5.33
CA LEU A 86 12.05 -45.81 -4.99
C LEU A 86 12.32 -45.90 -3.46
N THR A 87 11.46 -46.69 -2.79
CA THR A 87 11.68 -47.66 -1.68
C THR A 87 12.62 -47.39 -0.48
N PRO A 88 12.29 -47.94 0.72
CA PRO A 88 12.89 -47.54 1.99
C PRO A 88 14.14 -48.35 2.36
N ALA A 89 15.16 -47.67 2.88
CA ALA A 89 16.18 -48.27 3.70
C ALA A 89 16.36 -47.45 4.99
N THR A 90 16.12 -48.13 6.10
CA THR A 90 16.43 -47.83 7.49
C THR A 90 17.65 -46.92 7.73
N GLY A 91 17.46 -45.88 8.55
CA GLY A 91 18.55 -45.10 9.13
C GLY A 91 18.07 -43.91 9.97
N ASN A 92 17.93 -44.14 11.29
CA ASN A 92 17.65 -43.12 12.31
C ASN A 92 18.74 -42.04 12.37
N ILE A 93 18.43 -40.78 12.00
CA ILE A 93 19.02 -39.54 12.59
C ILE A 93 17.99 -38.39 12.43
N PRO A 94 17.70 -37.57 13.47
CA PRO A 94 16.75 -36.47 13.39
C PRO A 94 17.40 -35.22 12.75
N ALA A 95 16.78 -34.71 11.69
CA ALA A 95 17.13 -33.43 11.07
C ALA A 95 16.21 -32.29 11.57
N PRO A 96 16.69 -31.03 11.57
CA PRO A 96 16.06 -29.93 12.28
C PRO A 96 14.84 -29.38 11.54
N SER A 97 13.82 -29.03 12.31
CA SER A 97 12.59 -28.37 11.89
C SER A 97 12.88 -27.03 11.18
N HIS A 98 12.49 -26.94 9.91
CA HIS A 98 12.31 -25.66 9.23
C HIS A 98 11.12 -24.89 9.86
N PRO A 99 11.23 -23.57 10.04
CA PRO A 99 10.12 -22.76 10.54
C PRO A 99 9.03 -22.68 9.49
N ALA A 100 7.81 -23.05 9.88
CA ALA A 100 6.61 -22.89 9.07
C ALA A 100 6.39 -21.41 8.75
N ASN A 101 6.28 -21.11 7.45
CA ASN A 101 5.82 -19.82 6.94
C ASN A 101 4.46 -19.47 7.58
N LYS A 102 4.45 -18.44 8.43
CA LYS A 102 3.21 -17.81 8.90
C LYS A 102 2.65 -17.00 7.74
N ALA A 103 1.46 -17.36 7.26
CA ALA A 103 0.67 -16.47 6.42
C ALA A 103 0.11 -15.32 7.30
N PRO A 104 0.16 -14.06 6.85
CA PRO A 104 -0.35 -12.93 7.62
C PRO A 104 -1.88 -13.02 7.77
N GLN A 105 -2.35 -12.83 9.00
CA GLN A 105 -3.76 -12.81 9.41
C GLN A 105 -4.43 -11.47 9.08
N ASP A 106 -4.45 -11.02 7.82
CA ASP A 106 -5.17 -9.80 7.44
C ASP A 106 -6.57 -10.15 6.91
N SER A 107 -7.51 -10.38 7.84
CA SER A 107 -8.88 -10.81 7.52
C SER A 107 -9.94 -9.76 7.86
N PHE A 108 -9.66 -8.49 7.55
CA PHE A 108 -10.72 -7.48 7.47
C PHE A 108 -11.17 -7.37 6.02
N SER A 109 -12.47 -7.53 5.80
CA SER A 109 -13.10 -7.38 4.49
C SER A 109 -12.71 -6.03 3.90
N ILE A 110 -11.95 -6.08 2.82
CA ILE A 110 -11.41 -4.91 2.16
C ILE A 110 -12.59 -4.15 1.54
N ILE A 111 -12.77 -2.88 1.92
CA ILE A 111 -13.82 -2.01 1.36
C ILE A 111 -13.62 -1.92 -0.15
N TYR A 112 -14.66 -2.24 -0.90
CA TYR A 112 -14.73 -1.93 -2.32
C TYR A 112 -15.55 -0.65 -2.47
N PRO A 113 -15.04 0.38 -3.17
CA PRO A 113 -15.83 1.56 -3.45
C PRO A 113 -17.07 1.17 -4.25
N ASP A 114 -18.21 1.78 -3.92
CA ASP A 114 -19.36 1.78 -4.81
C ASP A 114 -18.94 2.52 -6.10
N PRO A 115 -19.09 1.94 -7.31
CA PRO A 115 -18.69 2.58 -8.56
C PRO A 115 -19.28 3.99 -8.75
N GLU A 116 -20.42 4.30 -8.12
CA GLU A 116 -21.04 5.62 -8.19
C GLU A 116 -20.46 6.65 -7.19
N SER A 117 -19.75 6.21 -6.15
CA SER A 117 -19.16 7.09 -5.12
C SER A 117 -17.64 7.12 -5.15
N ALA A 118 -17.00 6.52 -6.15
CA ALA A 118 -15.55 6.48 -6.24
C ALA A 118 -14.98 7.88 -6.51
N PRO A 119 -13.91 8.29 -5.80
CA PRO A 119 -13.21 9.55 -6.10
C PRO A 119 -12.68 9.53 -7.54
N SER A 120 -12.44 10.72 -8.10
CA SER A 120 -11.89 10.87 -9.47
C SER A 120 -10.71 9.92 -9.69
N PRO A 121 -10.70 9.17 -10.82
CA PRO A 121 -9.69 8.15 -11.05
C PRO A 121 -8.29 8.76 -11.09
N LEU A 122 -7.30 8.02 -10.58
CA LEU A 122 -5.88 8.41 -10.62
C LEU A 122 -5.40 8.80 -12.02
N ILE A 123 -5.95 8.12 -13.02
CA ILE A 123 -5.57 8.26 -14.41
C ILE A 123 -6.76 8.90 -15.12
N PRO A 124 -6.61 10.15 -15.61
CA PRO A 124 -7.64 10.78 -16.41
C PRO A 124 -7.94 9.89 -17.62
N THR A 125 -9.21 9.56 -17.86
CA THR A 125 -9.66 8.78 -19.02
C THR A 125 -9.37 9.46 -20.37
N SER A 126 -8.83 10.68 -20.35
CA SER A 126 -8.42 11.49 -21.49
C SER A 126 -7.20 10.94 -22.24
N ASP A 127 -6.38 10.11 -21.59
CA ASP A 127 -5.19 9.54 -22.21
C ASP A 127 -5.54 8.28 -23.02
N PRO A 128 -5.17 8.19 -24.32
CA PRO A 128 -5.59 7.12 -25.24
C PRO A 128 -4.89 5.76 -24.99
N ILE A 129 -4.21 5.59 -23.86
CA ILE A 129 -3.45 4.38 -23.58
C ILE A 129 -4.38 3.37 -22.91
N LEU A 130 -4.70 2.30 -23.65
CA LEU A 130 -5.42 1.13 -23.17
C LEU A 130 -4.55 0.39 -22.12
N LEU A 131 -4.60 0.84 -20.87
CA LEU A 131 -4.11 0.04 -19.76
C LEU A 131 -5.01 -1.19 -19.59
N PRO A 132 -4.46 -2.37 -19.25
CA PRO A 132 -5.27 -3.53 -18.91
C PRO A 132 -6.28 -3.17 -17.81
N LEU A 133 -7.55 -3.58 -17.97
CA LEU A 133 -8.63 -3.25 -17.03
C LEU A 133 -8.29 -3.68 -15.60
N GLU A 134 -7.69 -4.87 -15.47
CA GLU A 134 -7.23 -5.43 -14.19
C GLU A 134 -6.23 -4.50 -13.48
N LEU A 135 -5.32 -3.87 -14.22
CA LEU A 135 -4.35 -2.93 -13.66
C LEU A 135 -5.03 -1.64 -13.22
N VAL A 136 -5.99 -1.13 -13.99
CA VAL A 136 -6.77 0.06 -13.62
C VAL A 136 -7.58 -0.20 -12.35
N GLU A 137 -8.19 -1.38 -12.22
CA GLU A 137 -8.93 -1.79 -11.03
C GLU A 137 -8.01 -1.88 -9.81
N ILE A 138 -6.83 -2.48 -9.95
CA ILE A 138 -5.83 -2.55 -8.87
C ILE A 138 -5.43 -1.12 -8.46
N LEU A 139 -5.03 -0.27 -9.40
CA LEU A 139 -4.59 1.10 -9.12
C LEU A 139 -5.68 1.95 -8.46
N ASN A 140 -6.91 1.92 -8.98
CA ASN A 140 -8.02 2.65 -8.39
C ASN A 140 -8.35 2.15 -6.98
N ARG A 141 -8.33 0.83 -6.78
CA ARG A 141 -8.53 0.26 -5.46
C ARG A 141 -7.44 0.72 -4.50
N THR A 142 -6.18 0.62 -4.86
CA THR A 142 -5.06 0.99 -3.97
C THR A 142 -5.06 2.48 -3.67
N TYR A 143 -5.39 3.32 -4.65
CA TYR A 143 -5.57 4.74 -4.42
C TYR A 143 -6.73 5.07 -3.50
N PHE A 144 -7.85 4.36 -3.62
CA PHE A 144 -8.95 4.51 -2.69
C PHE A 144 -8.52 4.21 -1.25
N HIS A 145 -7.70 3.16 -1.04
CA HIS A 145 -7.16 2.84 0.29
C HIS A 145 -6.20 3.92 0.78
N HIS A 146 -5.35 4.43 -0.11
CA HIS A 146 -4.47 5.55 0.16
C HIS A 146 -5.27 6.77 0.64
N LEU A 147 -6.30 7.18 -0.12
CA LEU A 147 -7.18 8.30 0.25
C LEU A 147 -7.95 8.06 1.54
N LEU A 148 -8.46 6.84 1.75
CA LEU A 148 -9.17 6.51 2.98
C LEU A 148 -8.27 6.65 4.22
N ALA A 149 -6.97 6.39 4.07
CA ALA A 149 -5.99 6.51 5.13
C ALA A 149 -5.50 7.96 5.33
N THR A 150 -5.24 8.69 4.24
CA THR A 150 -4.66 10.05 4.30
C THR A 150 -5.70 11.14 4.45
N ASP A 151 -6.81 11.07 3.72
CA ASP A 151 -7.90 12.05 3.75
C ASP A 151 -9.28 11.36 3.71
N PRO A 152 -9.72 10.76 4.82
CA PRO A 152 -11.01 10.07 4.87
C PRO A 152 -12.19 10.99 4.56
N LYS A 153 -12.06 12.32 4.74
CA LYS A 153 -13.15 13.28 4.50
C LYS A 153 -13.48 13.42 3.02
N ARG A 154 -12.54 13.12 2.11
CA ARG A 154 -12.77 13.13 0.65
C ARG A 154 -13.56 11.91 0.18
N VAL A 155 -13.52 10.82 0.95
CA VAL A 155 -14.10 9.52 0.59
C VAL A 155 -15.40 9.26 1.34
N VAL A 156 -15.46 9.63 2.61
CA VAL A 156 -16.61 9.40 3.47
C VAL A 156 -17.68 10.47 3.20
N PRO A 157 -18.94 10.08 2.92
CA PRO A 157 -20.02 11.04 2.74
C PRO A 157 -20.16 11.97 3.95
N PRO A 158 -20.47 13.26 3.74
CA PRO A 158 -20.57 14.21 4.84
C PRO A 158 -21.60 13.76 5.87
N GLY A 159 -21.21 13.76 7.14
CA GLY A 159 -22.06 13.34 8.27
C GLY A 159 -22.05 11.84 8.57
N LYS A 160 -21.33 11.01 7.80
CA LYS A 160 -21.06 9.61 8.18
C LYS A 160 -19.68 9.48 8.81
N SER A 161 -19.55 8.56 9.76
CA SER A 161 -18.24 8.16 10.31
C SER A 161 -17.66 6.99 9.51
N LEU A 162 -16.34 6.79 9.60
CA LEU A 162 -15.68 5.62 9.00
C LEU A 162 -16.27 4.31 9.53
N ILE A 163 -16.57 4.26 10.83
CA ILE A 163 -17.21 3.12 11.48
C ILE A 163 -18.58 2.85 10.85
N SER A 164 -19.40 3.89 10.61
CA SER A 164 -20.73 3.71 10.00
C SER A 164 -20.65 3.20 8.56
N MET A 165 -19.59 3.52 7.81
CA MET A 165 -19.38 2.97 6.48
C MET A 165 -18.96 1.51 6.52
N LEU A 166 -18.13 1.12 7.49
CA LEU A 166 -17.64 -0.24 7.67
C LEU A 166 -18.63 -1.18 8.33
N SER A 167 -19.44 -0.66 9.24
CA SER A 167 -20.49 -1.40 9.93
C SER A 167 -21.76 -1.51 9.09
N GLY A 168 -21.79 -0.90 7.90
CA GLY A 168 -22.91 -1.01 6.98
C GLY A 168 -23.15 -2.49 6.71
N SER A 169 -24.28 -3.02 7.17
CA SER A 169 -24.65 -4.39 6.87
C SER A 169 -24.66 -4.55 5.34
N PRO A 170 -24.25 -5.71 4.81
CA PRO A 170 -24.56 -6.02 3.43
C PRO A 170 -26.04 -5.70 3.25
N LYS A 171 -26.36 -4.80 2.32
CA LYS A 171 -27.73 -4.55 1.94
C LYS A 171 -28.20 -5.84 1.27
N GLU A 172 -28.66 -6.79 2.07
CA GLU A 172 -29.73 -7.70 1.67
C GLU A 172 -30.96 -6.83 1.43
N GLY A 173 -30.91 -6.05 0.35
CA GLY A 173 -32.05 -5.35 -0.18
C GLY A 173 -32.99 -6.42 -0.69
N ASP A 174 -33.91 -6.80 0.18
CA ASP A 174 -35.11 -7.57 -0.07
C ASP A 174 -35.81 -7.01 -1.33
N GLY A 175 -35.45 -7.54 -2.51
CA GLY A 175 -35.95 -7.08 -3.81
C GLY A 175 -34.94 -6.92 -4.94
N ALA A 176 -33.63 -6.95 -4.70
CA ALA A 176 -32.64 -6.99 -5.79
C ALA A 176 -32.70 -8.36 -6.48
N ARG A 177 -33.10 -8.37 -7.76
CA ARG A 177 -33.15 -9.61 -8.54
C ARG A 177 -31.75 -10.24 -8.58
N PRO A 178 -31.61 -11.56 -8.35
CA PRO A 178 -30.32 -12.23 -8.36
C PRO A 178 -29.63 -11.95 -9.70
N THR A 179 -28.41 -11.44 -9.63
CA THR A 179 -27.61 -11.14 -10.79
C THR A 179 -27.27 -12.45 -11.51
N LEU A 180 -26.87 -12.37 -12.79
CA LEU A 180 -26.44 -13.57 -13.52
C LEU A 180 -25.28 -14.27 -12.81
N ARG A 181 -24.40 -13.49 -12.16
CA ARG A 181 -23.27 -13.98 -11.38
C ARG A 181 -23.75 -14.86 -10.22
N ASP A 182 -24.74 -14.41 -9.45
CA ASP A 182 -25.29 -15.16 -8.31
C ASP A 182 -25.86 -16.51 -8.76
N LYS A 183 -26.57 -16.54 -9.91
CA LYS A 183 -27.11 -17.79 -10.47
C LYS A 183 -26.02 -18.75 -10.92
N VAL A 184 -24.95 -18.24 -11.52
CA VAL A 184 -23.81 -19.08 -11.94
C VAL A 184 -23.09 -19.62 -10.71
N GLU A 185 -22.90 -18.79 -9.68
CA GLU A 185 -22.31 -19.17 -8.41
C GLU A 185 -23.15 -20.26 -7.70
N ASP A 186 -24.47 -20.10 -7.65
CA ASP A 186 -25.39 -21.12 -7.12
C ASP A 186 -25.29 -22.46 -7.86
N LEU A 187 -25.20 -22.43 -9.19
CA LEU A 187 -25.04 -23.63 -10.01
C LEU A 187 -23.68 -24.29 -9.78
N VAL A 188 -22.60 -23.52 -9.67
CA VAL A 188 -21.26 -24.01 -9.40
C VAL A 188 -21.17 -24.60 -7.99
N HIS A 189 -21.70 -23.91 -6.98
CA HIS A 189 -21.77 -24.40 -5.61
C HIS A 189 -22.58 -25.70 -5.55
N LYS A 190 -23.73 -25.76 -6.21
CA LYS A 190 -24.54 -26.98 -6.26
C LYS A 190 -23.77 -28.13 -6.91
N ALA A 191 -23.14 -27.90 -8.07
CA ALA A 191 -22.35 -28.93 -8.76
C ALA A 191 -21.19 -29.44 -7.89
N PHE A 192 -20.49 -28.55 -7.19
CA PHE A 192 -19.41 -28.91 -6.27
C PHE A 192 -19.90 -29.80 -5.12
N TRP A 193 -21.04 -29.48 -4.52
CA TRP A 193 -21.59 -30.27 -3.41
C TRP A 193 -22.16 -31.61 -3.89
N ASP A 194 -22.82 -31.64 -5.04
CA ASP A 194 -23.33 -32.88 -5.65
C ASP A 194 -22.16 -33.83 -5.98
N GLU A 195 -21.05 -33.31 -6.54
CA GLU A 195 -19.81 -34.07 -6.78
C GLU A 195 -19.18 -34.56 -5.47
N ALA A 196 -19.24 -33.75 -4.40
CA ALA A 196 -18.74 -34.16 -3.08
C ALA A 196 -19.49 -35.37 -2.54
N VAL A 197 -20.83 -35.33 -2.61
CA VAL A 197 -21.69 -36.43 -2.14
C VAL A 197 -21.45 -37.66 -2.99
N GLU A 198 -21.35 -37.54 -4.31
CA GLU A 198 -21.08 -38.66 -5.22
C GLU A 198 -19.73 -39.32 -4.91
N SER A 199 -18.66 -38.52 -4.79
CA SER A 199 -17.31 -39.00 -4.49
C SER A 199 -17.20 -39.68 -3.13
N LEU A 200 -17.88 -39.14 -2.11
CA LEU A 200 -17.88 -39.70 -0.76
C LEU A 200 -18.79 -40.93 -0.63
N SER A 201 -19.81 -41.05 -1.48
CA SER A 201 -20.71 -42.22 -1.52
C SER A 201 -20.04 -43.48 -2.06
N ASN A 202 -18.91 -43.34 -2.78
CA ASN A 202 -18.11 -44.47 -3.24
C ASN A 202 -17.46 -45.17 -2.04
N PRO A 203 -17.65 -46.48 -1.81
CA PRO A 203 -17.08 -47.20 -0.69
C PRO A 203 -15.54 -47.32 -0.73
N GLU A 204 -14.90 -46.95 -1.83
CA GLU A 204 -13.45 -47.05 -1.97
C GLU A 204 -12.71 -45.90 -1.23
N PRO A 205 -11.83 -46.20 -0.26
CA PRO A 205 -11.11 -45.17 0.49
C PRO A 205 -10.21 -44.28 -0.38
N SER A 206 -9.72 -44.81 -1.51
CA SER A 206 -8.89 -44.08 -2.48
C SER A 206 -9.62 -42.88 -3.10
N CYS A 207 -10.95 -42.97 -3.26
CA CYS A 207 -11.80 -41.87 -3.73
C CYS A 207 -12.22 -40.93 -2.59
N GLN A 208 -12.51 -41.48 -1.40
CA GLN A 208 -13.00 -40.71 -0.26
C GLN A 208 -11.92 -39.80 0.35
N LEU A 209 -10.69 -40.31 0.53
CA LEU A 209 -9.61 -39.59 1.24
C LEU A 209 -9.21 -38.26 0.56
N PRO A 210 -9.00 -38.18 -0.78
CA PRO A 210 -8.70 -36.92 -1.44
C PRO A 210 -9.82 -35.89 -1.27
N ARG A 211 -11.09 -36.32 -1.35
CA ARG A 211 -12.22 -35.41 -1.21
C ARG A 211 -12.35 -34.89 0.23
N ILE A 212 -12.21 -35.75 1.24
CA ILE A 212 -12.18 -35.33 2.65
C ILE A 212 -11.04 -34.35 2.90
N LYS A 213 -9.86 -34.61 2.34
CA LYS A 213 -8.71 -33.70 2.47
C LYS A 213 -9.00 -32.31 1.91
N SER A 214 -9.68 -32.22 0.75
CA SER A 214 -10.11 -30.94 0.18
C SER A 214 -11.07 -30.22 1.12
N LEU A 215 -12.10 -30.91 1.63
CA LEU A 215 -13.07 -30.32 2.55
C LEU A 215 -12.41 -29.85 3.86
N TYR A 216 -11.40 -30.58 4.36
CA TYR A 216 -10.64 -30.15 5.53
C TYR A 216 -9.79 -28.92 5.27
N GLN A 217 -9.25 -28.77 4.06
CA GLN A 217 -8.54 -27.57 3.66
C GLN A 217 -9.50 -26.37 3.60
N ASP A 218 -10.71 -26.56 3.06
CA ASP A 218 -11.74 -25.51 3.02
C ASP A 218 -12.16 -25.09 4.43
N LEU A 219 -12.39 -26.06 5.33
CA LEU A 219 -12.65 -25.82 6.74
C LEU A 219 -11.48 -25.13 7.44
N LEU A 220 -10.24 -25.54 7.16
CA LEU A 220 -9.04 -24.93 7.74
C LEU A 220 -8.98 -23.45 7.36
N ILE A 221 -9.21 -23.11 6.09
CA ILE A 221 -9.22 -21.72 5.61
C ILE A 221 -10.32 -20.92 6.32
N ALA A 222 -11.53 -21.46 6.41
CA ALA A 222 -12.66 -20.78 7.04
C ALA A 222 -12.51 -20.60 8.56
N LEU A 223 -11.91 -21.57 9.26
CA LEU A 223 -11.80 -21.60 10.72
C LEU A 223 -10.54 -20.95 11.27
N THR A 224 -9.47 -20.83 10.48
CA THR A 224 -8.21 -20.16 10.89
C THR A 224 -8.41 -18.75 11.46
N PRO A 225 -9.28 -17.87 10.91
CA PRO A 225 -9.50 -16.54 11.51
C PRO A 225 -10.31 -16.57 12.81
N LEU A 226 -11.08 -17.63 13.07
CA LEU A 226 -11.99 -17.73 14.23
C LEU A 226 -11.34 -18.43 15.44
N LEU A 227 -10.39 -19.33 15.17
CA LEU A 227 -9.75 -20.18 16.17
C LEU A 227 -8.30 -19.71 16.42
N PRO A 228 -7.78 -19.83 17.66
CA PRO A 228 -6.38 -19.55 17.94
C PRO A 228 -5.47 -20.49 17.15
N SER A 229 -4.31 -20.00 16.73
CA SER A 229 -3.30 -20.78 15.99
C SER A 229 -2.83 -22.06 16.69
N GLN A 230 -2.98 -22.13 18.02
CA GLN A 230 -2.64 -23.30 18.84
C GLN A 230 -3.85 -24.22 19.15
N SER A 231 -5.00 -24.00 18.50
CA SER A 231 -6.17 -24.84 18.69
C SER A 231 -5.91 -26.27 18.20
N PRO A 232 -6.27 -27.31 18.96
CA PRO A 232 -6.10 -28.70 18.53
C PRO A 232 -6.82 -28.97 17.20
N VAL A 233 -7.95 -28.30 16.95
CA VAL A 233 -8.70 -28.41 15.69
C VAL A 233 -7.89 -27.94 14.48
N ILE A 234 -7.18 -26.81 14.59
CA ILE A 234 -6.33 -26.32 13.49
C ILE A 234 -5.20 -27.32 13.23
N THR A 235 -4.59 -27.84 14.30
CA THR A 235 -3.54 -28.86 14.18
C THR A 235 -4.07 -30.12 13.52
N THR A 236 -5.23 -30.64 13.93
CA THR A 236 -5.86 -31.83 13.35
C THR A 236 -6.23 -31.64 11.88
N LEU A 237 -6.82 -30.50 11.50
CA LEU A 237 -7.18 -30.20 10.11
C LEU A 237 -5.96 -30.00 9.22
N SER A 238 -4.85 -29.47 9.76
CA SER A 238 -3.58 -29.30 9.03
C SER A 238 -2.76 -30.59 8.90
N SER A 239 -3.03 -31.59 9.75
CA SER A 239 -2.29 -32.84 9.78
C SER A 239 -2.71 -33.79 8.65
N PRO A 240 -1.80 -34.63 8.13
CA PRO A 240 -2.16 -35.65 7.15
C PRO A 240 -3.19 -36.61 7.75
N LEU A 241 -4.22 -36.95 6.97
CA LEU A 241 -5.25 -37.90 7.39
C LEU A 241 -4.61 -39.23 7.81
N PRO A 242 -4.97 -39.79 8.98
CA PRO A 242 -4.44 -41.08 9.39
C PRO A 242 -4.85 -42.16 8.39
N PRO A 243 -4.02 -43.20 8.17
CA PRO A 243 -4.42 -44.35 7.37
C PRO A 243 -5.55 -45.08 8.09
N THR A 244 -6.78 -44.96 7.58
CA THR A 244 -7.96 -45.61 8.18
C THR A 244 -8.67 -46.48 7.15
N SER A 245 -9.26 -47.58 7.63
CA SER A 245 -10.13 -48.44 6.83
C SER A 245 -11.56 -47.89 6.69
N SER A 246 -11.90 -46.82 7.41
CA SER A 246 -13.23 -46.19 7.46
C SER A 246 -13.09 -44.67 7.54
N PRO A 247 -12.77 -44.01 6.41
CA PRO A 247 -12.44 -42.59 6.40
C PRO A 247 -13.64 -41.70 6.75
N LEU A 248 -14.88 -42.11 6.42
CA LEU A 248 -16.09 -41.37 6.79
C LEU A 248 -16.36 -41.38 8.31
N ASP A 249 -16.20 -42.53 8.97
CA ASP A 249 -16.36 -42.63 10.44
C ASP A 249 -15.33 -41.76 11.16
N SER A 250 -14.09 -41.75 10.65
CA SER A 250 -13.01 -40.89 11.16
C SER A 250 -13.33 -39.40 10.92
N ALA A 251 -13.94 -39.08 9.78
CA ALA A 251 -14.35 -37.71 9.47
C ALA A 251 -15.45 -37.21 10.40
N VAL A 252 -16.46 -38.03 10.69
CA VAL A 252 -17.52 -37.71 11.67
C VAL A 252 -16.92 -37.38 13.04
N MET A 253 -15.92 -38.14 13.50
CA MET A 253 -15.23 -37.87 14.77
C MET A 253 -14.48 -36.54 14.77
N HIS A 254 -13.76 -36.21 13.68
CA HIS A 254 -13.06 -34.93 13.57
C HIS A 254 -14.04 -33.75 13.49
N LEU A 255 -15.13 -33.89 12.72
CA LEU A 255 -16.16 -32.87 12.61
C LEU A 255 -16.87 -32.64 13.95
N ARG A 256 -17.09 -33.68 14.76
CA ARG A 256 -17.62 -33.53 16.11
C ARG A 256 -16.70 -32.66 16.98
N GLU A 257 -15.38 -32.86 16.90
CA GLU A 257 -14.40 -32.04 17.62
C GLU A 257 -14.40 -30.58 17.15
N VAL A 258 -14.52 -30.37 15.83
CA VAL A 258 -14.66 -29.04 15.20
C VAL A 258 -15.90 -28.33 15.74
N VAL A 259 -17.09 -28.96 15.66
CA VAL A 259 -18.36 -28.38 16.10
C VAL A 259 -18.34 -28.10 17.61
N THR A 260 -17.78 -29.01 18.41
CA THR A 260 -17.62 -28.80 19.87
C THR A 260 -16.71 -27.60 20.17
N SER A 261 -15.68 -27.38 19.36
CA SER A 261 -14.76 -26.25 19.53
C SER A 261 -15.39 -24.93 19.08
N LEU A 262 -16.21 -24.96 18.03
CA LEU A 262 -17.01 -23.82 17.59
C LEU A 262 -18.03 -23.42 18.65
N ARG A 263 -18.79 -24.37 19.19
CA ARG A 263 -19.77 -24.13 20.27
C ARG A 263 -19.18 -23.39 21.47
N LYS A 264 -17.92 -23.67 21.84
CA LYS A 264 -17.26 -22.97 22.96
C LYS A 264 -16.96 -21.49 22.69
N ARG A 265 -17.07 -21.03 21.44
CA ARG A 265 -16.69 -19.68 20.98
C ARG A 265 -17.83 -18.92 20.32
N CYS A 266 -18.86 -19.62 19.86
CA CYS A 266 -20.04 -19.01 19.25
C CYS A 266 -20.82 -18.15 20.25
N ALA A 267 -21.56 -17.18 19.70
CA ALA A 267 -22.56 -16.46 20.48
C ALA A 267 -23.74 -17.40 20.80
N PRO A 268 -24.44 -17.22 21.94
CA PRO A 268 -25.54 -18.11 22.35
C PRO A 268 -26.67 -18.27 21.33
N VAL A 269 -26.81 -17.32 20.39
CA VAL A 269 -27.81 -17.35 19.32
C VAL A 269 -27.61 -18.53 18.36
N GLN A 270 -26.38 -19.03 18.23
CA GLN A 270 -26.02 -20.13 17.31
C GLN A 270 -25.96 -21.49 18.00
N ASP A 271 -26.15 -21.54 19.32
CA ASP A 271 -26.00 -22.78 20.09
C ASP A 271 -27.01 -23.85 19.66
N GLU A 272 -28.24 -23.47 19.28
CA GLU A 272 -29.27 -24.42 18.84
C GLU A 272 -28.88 -25.14 17.54
N GLU A 273 -28.37 -24.40 16.54
CA GLU A 273 -27.94 -24.97 15.26
C GLU A 273 -26.73 -25.91 15.44
N LEU A 274 -25.77 -25.52 16.29
CA LEU A 274 -24.61 -26.36 16.64
C LEU A 274 -25.02 -27.61 17.42
N ASP A 275 -26.04 -27.52 18.27
CA ASP A 275 -26.54 -28.64 19.06
C ASP A 275 -27.27 -29.66 18.19
N ASP A 276 -28.02 -29.19 17.20
CA ASP A 276 -28.65 -30.06 16.21
C ASP A 276 -27.60 -30.75 15.32
N LEU A 277 -26.53 -30.05 14.93
CA LEU A 277 -25.40 -30.65 14.24
C LEU A 277 -24.69 -31.70 15.11
N LEU A 278 -24.38 -31.40 16.38
CA LEU A 278 -23.79 -32.37 17.30
C LEU A 278 -24.67 -33.60 17.49
N ARG A 279 -25.98 -33.41 17.65
CA ARG A 279 -26.95 -34.52 17.78
C ARG A 279 -26.96 -35.40 16.52
N SER A 280 -26.91 -34.80 15.33
CA SER A 280 -26.84 -35.53 14.06
C SER A 280 -25.54 -36.33 13.90
N LEU A 281 -24.42 -35.84 14.45
CA LEU A 281 -23.12 -36.52 14.46
C LEU A 281 -23.03 -37.59 15.56
N ASP A 282 -23.78 -37.46 16.65
CA ASP A 282 -23.85 -38.43 17.74
C ASP A 282 -24.75 -39.64 17.41
N GLU A 283 -25.76 -39.43 16.56
CA GLU A 283 -26.67 -40.45 16.06
C GLU A 283 -26.49 -40.68 14.55
N PRO A 284 -25.29 -41.11 14.08
CA PRO A 284 -25.07 -41.33 12.66
C PRO A 284 -26.00 -42.44 12.12
N PRO A 285 -26.42 -42.37 10.85
CA PRO A 285 -27.27 -43.39 10.26
C PRO A 285 -26.63 -44.77 10.43
N LEU A 286 -27.43 -45.74 10.88
CA LEU A 286 -26.97 -47.09 11.22
C LEU A 286 -26.10 -47.66 10.10
N ARG A 287 -25.00 -48.36 10.43
CA ARG A 287 -24.05 -48.96 9.48
C ARG A 287 -24.68 -49.91 8.45
N SER A 288 -25.93 -50.33 8.63
CA SER A 288 -26.74 -51.11 7.69
C SER A 288 -27.38 -50.28 6.56
N SER A 289 -27.30 -48.94 6.64
CA SER A 289 -27.81 -48.02 5.63
C SER A 289 -26.83 -47.82 4.48
N ARG A 290 -27.31 -47.29 3.34
CA ARG A 290 -26.47 -47.05 2.16
C ARG A 290 -25.38 -46.01 2.49
N PRO A 291 -24.13 -46.18 2.00
CA PRO A 291 -23.01 -45.26 2.26
C PRO A 291 -23.30 -43.80 1.91
N ILE A 292 -24.25 -43.59 1.00
CA ILE A 292 -24.79 -42.28 0.61
C ILE A 292 -25.27 -41.48 1.82
N SER A 293 -25.96 -42.10 2.78
CA SER A 293 -26.53 -41.37 3.93
C SER A 293 -25.45 -40.77 4.85
N LEU A 294 -24.36 -41.51 5.06
CA LEU A 294 -23.21 -41.03 5.84
C LEU A 294 -22.43 -39.96 5.08
N ALA A 295 -22.26 -40.14 3.76
CA ALA A 295 -21.64 -39.14 2.90
C ALA A 295 -22.42 -37.82 2.89
N THR A 296 -23.75 -37.88 2.78
CA THR A 296 -24.64 -36.71 2.87
C THR A 296 -24.52 -36.02 4.23
N LEU A 297 -24.53 -36.78 5.33
CA LEU A 297 -24.34 -36.22 6.68
C LEU A 297 -23.02 -35.46 6.82
N VAL A 298 -21.90 -36.04 6.33
CA VAL A 298 -20.58 -35.38 6.37
C VAL A 298 -20.60 -34.08 5.56
N VAL A 299 -21.13 -34.11 4.34
CA VAL A 299 -21.21 -32.92 3.47
C VAL A 299 -22.10 -31.83 4.06
N ASP A 300 -23.28 -32.19 4.56
CA ASP A 300 -24.22 -31.24 5.18
C ASP A 300 -23.63 -30.61 6.45
N THR A 301 -22.89 -31.40 7.23
CA THR A 301 -22.16 -30.89 8.40
C THR A 301 -21.08 -29.89 7.99
N VAL A 302 -20.25 -30.21 6.98
CA VAL A 302 -19.21 -29.29 6.47
C VAL A 302 -19.85 -28.01 5.95
N LYS A 303 -20.92 -28.11 5.16
CA LYS A 303 -21.66 -26.95 4.64
C LYS A 303 -22.21 -26.06 5.76
N SER A 304 -22.75 -26.67 6.81
CA SER A 304 -23.28 -25.94 7.95
C SER A 304 -22.17 -25.29 8.77
N ILE A 305 -21.03 -25.96 8.97
CA ILE A 305 -19.84 -25.37 9.62
C ILE A 305 -19.34 -24.16 8.83
N LEU A 306 -19.22 -24.26 7.50
CA LEU A 306 -18.79 -23.13 6.66
C LEU A 306 -19.76 -21.95 6.80
N ARG A 307 -21.08 -22.22 6.70
CA ARG A 307 -22.12 -21.19 6.89
C ARG A 307 -22.02 -20.52 8.26
N ILE A 308 -21.94 -21.30 9.34
CA ILE A 308 -21.81 -20.76 10.70
C ILE A 308 -20.52 -19.96 10.83
N SER A 309 -19.41 -20.43 10.24
CA SER A 309 -18.14 -19.71 10.26
C SER A 309 -18.22 -18.35 9.57
N ASP A 310 -18.96 -18.23 8.48
CA ASP A 310 -19.19 -16.95 7.81
C ASP A 310 -19.99 -15.99 8.70
N ILE A 311 -21.06 -16.47 9.35
CA ILE A 311 -21.87 -15.67 10.29
C ILE A 311 -21.01 -15.25 11.50
N MET A 312 -20.22 -16.17 12.06
CA MET A 312 -19.31 -15.87 13.17
C MET A 312 -18.25 -14.84 12.77
N ARG A 313 -17.71 -14.93 11.54
CA ARG A 313 -16.73 -13.97 11.02
C ARG A 313 -17.35 -12.59 10.89
N GLU A 314 -18.60 -12.51 10.41
CA GLU A 314 -19.34 -11.25 10.34
C GLU A 314 -19.65 -10.69 11.73
N GLN A 315 -20.10 -11.52 12.67
CA GLN A 315 -20.34 -11.08 14.05
C GLN A 315 -19.05 -10.63 14.74
N LEU A 316 -17.94 -11.33 14.50
CA LEU A 316 -16.64 -10.97 15.04
C LEU A 316 -16.16 -9.66 14.41
N SER A 317 -16.30 -9.47 13.09
CA SER A 317 -15.92 -8.22 12.44
C SER A 317 -16.79 -7.06 12.94
N GLN A 318 -18.11 -7.24 13.06
CA GLN A 318 -19.02 -6.25 13.63
C GLN A 318 -18.70 -5.93 15.09
N PHE A 319 -18.39 -6.94 15.90
CA PHE A 319 -17.99 -6.76 17.30
C PHE A 319 -16.68 -6.00 17.41
N VAL A 320 -15.66 -6.39 16.63
CA VAL A 320 -14.36 -5.74 16.59
C VAL A 320 -14.52 -4.28 16.15
N LEU A 321 -15.22 -4.02 15.04
CA LEU A 321 -15.52 -2.68 14.54
C LEU A 321 -16.31 -1.84 15.56
N GLY A 322 -17.27 -2.44 16.26
CA GLY A 322 -18.06 -1.76 17.29
C GLY A 322 -17.28 -1.48 18.58
N SER A 323 -16.19 -2.22 18.83
CA SER A 323 -15.32 -2.01 19.98
C SER A 323 -14.18 -1.02 19.73
N MET A 324 -13.84 -0.78 18.45
CA MET A 324 -12.78 0.12 18.03
C MET A 324 -13.23 1.58 18.08
N THR A 325 -12.33 2.45 18.55
CA THR A 325 -12.47 3.91 18.36
C THR A 325 -12.19 4.28 16.91
N GLU A 326 -12.70 5.43 16.45
CA GLU A 326 -12.47 5.89 15.08
C GLU A 326 -10.99 6.09 14.76
N GLN A 327 -10.19 6.51 15.75
CA GLN A 327 -8.74 6.62 15.63
C GLN A 327 -8.06 5.25 15.48
N GLN A 328 -8.50 4.25 16.26
CA GLN A 328 -8.01 2.87 16.13
C GLN A 328 -8.33 2.27 14.78
N LEU A 329 -9.53 2.56 14.29
CA LEU A 329 -9.91 2.15 12.96
C LEU A 329 -9.07 2.85 11.89
N GLN A 330 -8.84 4.16 12.02
CA GLN A 330 -8.03 4.94 11.08
C GLN A 330 -6.57 4.45 11.05
N SER A 331 -5.96 4.15 12.20
CA SER A 331 -4.59 3.63 12.24
C SER A 331 -4.50 2.25 11.57
N MET A 332 -5.48 1.38 11.81
CA MET A 332 -5.55 0.06 11.19
C MET A 332 -5.77 0.14 9.68
N ILE A 333 -6.69 1.01 9.22
CA ILE A 333 -6.89 1.30 7.79
C ILE A 333 -5.60 1.84 7.18
N SER A 334 -4.92 2.76 7.87
CA SER A 334 -3.64 3.31 7.42
C SER A 334 -2.58 2.22 7.28
N GLN A 335 -2.44 1.33 8.26
CA GLN A 335 -1.50 0.20 8.18
C GLN A 335 -1.82 -0.73 7.01
N GLN A 336 -3.09 -1.09 6.84
CA GLN A 336 -3.53 -1.93 5.73
C GLN A 336 -3.29 -1.26 4.37
N ALA A 337 -3.60 0.03 4.26
CA ALA A 337 -3.37 0.83 3.07
C ALA A 337 -1.87 0.91 2.73
N LYS A 338 -1.00 1.10 3.72
CA LYS A 338 0.47 1.09 3.56
C LYS A 338 0.98 -0.25 3.03
N THR A 339 0.58 -1.37 3.65
CA THR A 339 0.98 -2.72 3.23
C THR A 339 0.50 -3.02 1.81
N LYS A 340 -0.76 -2.66 1.51
CA LYS A 340 -1.36 -2.86 0.19
C LYS A 340 -0.66 -2.00 -0.87
N GLU A 341 -0.45 -0.72 -0.59
CA GLU A 341 0.26 0.22 -1.46
C GLU A 341 1.66 -0.30 -1.81
N ARG A 342 2.43 -0.72 -0.80
CA ARG A 342 3.75 -1.30 -1.00
C ARG A 342 3.70 -2.52 -1.91
N LYS A 343 2.82 -3.47 -1.60
CA LYS A 343 2.65 -4.71 -2.36
C LYS A 343 2.32 -4.42 -3.83
N ASP A 344 1.35 -3.56 -4.08
CA ASP A 344 0.89 -3.27 -5.43
C ASP A 344 1.97 -2.51 -6.23
N ILE A 345 2.71 -1.57 -5.62
CA ILE A 345 3.86 -0.91 -6.27
C ILE A 345 4.95 -1.94 -6.62
N LEU A 346 5.27 -2.85 -5.69
CA LEU A 346 6.26 -3.90 -5.94
C LEU A 346 5.81 -4.88 -7.03
N ASP A 347 4.52 -5.20 -7.10
CA ASP A 347 3.98 -6.06 -8.15
C ASP A 347 4.04 -5.39 -9.52
N ILE A 348 3.79 -4.08 -9.60
CA ILE A 348 3.77 -3.31 -10.86
C ILE A 348 5.19 -2.96 -11.35
N TRP A 349 6.04 -2.37 -10.51
CA TRP A 349 7.38 -1.91 -10.92
C TRP A 349 8.48 -2.96 -10.76
N LYS A 350 8.29 -3.95 -9.88
CA LYS A 350 9.30 -4.90 -9.40
C LYS A 350 10.40 -4.22 -8.57
N CYS A 351 10.90 -4.94 -7.55
CA CYS A 351 11.89 -4.41 -6.59
C CYS A 351 13.14 -3.85 -7.30
N TRP A 352 13.71 -4.61 -8.24
CA TRP A 352 14.95 -4.24 -8.93
C TRP A 352 14.85 -2.91 -9.69
N ARG A 353 13.67 -2.57 -10.21
CA ARG A 353 13.48 -1.32 -10.97
C ARG A 353 13.47 -0.12 -10.02
N ILE A 354 12.86 -0.27 -8.85
CA ILE A 354 12.87 0.76 -7.80
C ILE A 354 14.30 0.98 -7.32
N GLU A 355 15.04 -0.11 -7.06
CA GLU A 355 16.46 -0.08 -6.66
C GLU A 355 17.37 0.59 -7.70
N CYS A 356 17.04 0.50 -9.00
CA CYS A 356 17.77 1.21 -10.05
C CYS A 356 17.35 2.68 -10.18
N ILE A 357 16.04 2.98 -10.15
CA ILE A 357 15.52 4.34 -10.36
C ILE A 357 15.86 5.27 -9.18
N TRP A 358 15.75 4.76 -7.96
CA TRP A 358 15.95 5.53 -6.74
C TRP A 358 17.32 6.23 -6.66
N PRO A 359 18.48 5.54 -6.81
CA PRO A 359 19.78 6.18 -6.75
C PRO A 359 20.02 7.15 -7.91
N VAL A 360 19.48 6.86 -9.11
CA VAL A 360 19.57 7.78 -10.27
C VAL A 360 18.84 9.08 -9.97
N TRP A 361 17.60 8.99 -9.49
CA TRP A 361 16.80 10.15 -9.14
C TRP A 361 17.43 11.01 -8.03
N LEU A 362 18.07 10.36 -7.04
CA LEU A 362 18.87 11.04 -6.02
C LEU A 362 20.20 11.59 -6.56
N GLY A 363 20.77 10.97 -7.59
CA GLY A 363 22.01 11.38 -8.25
C GLY A 363 21.87 12.69 -9.01
N ASP A 364 20.70 12.90 -9.64
CA ASP A 364 20.36 14.10 -10.42
C ASP A 364 20.08 15.35 -9.56
N TYR A 365 20.39 15.28 -8.26
CA TYR A 365 20.19 16.37 -7.31
C TYR A 365 21.21 17.50 -7.53
N GLN A 366 20.71 18.66 -7.97
CA GLN A 366 21.45 19.92 -7.99
C GLN A 366 20.71 20.97 -7.14
N PRO A 367 21.14 21.23 -5.89
CA PRO A 367 20.44 22.18 -5.03
C PRO A 367 20.45 23.59 -5.60
N SER A 368 19.27 24.19 -5.79
CA SER A 368 19.13 25.59 -6.17
C SER A 368 19.26 26.56 -4.98
N PHE A 369 19.27 26.02 -3.75
CA PHE A 369 19.43 26.74 -2.49
C PHE A 369 20.32 25.95 -1.52
N GLN A 370 21.12 26.69 -0.73
CA GLN A 370 21.97 26.11 0.31
C GLN A 370 21.20 26.00 1.63
N VAL A 371 21.11 24.78 2.16
CA VAL A 371 20.61 24.47 3.49
C VAL A 371 21.78 24.49 4.48
N ASN A 372 21.64 25.23 5.57
CA ASN A 372 22.73 25.43 6.52
C ASN A 372 23.06 24.12 7.27
N GLY A 373 24.36 23.82 7.40
CA GLY A 373 24.94 22.99 8.46
C GLY A 373 24.80 21.45 8.38
N VAL A 374 23.90 20.88 7.58
CA VAL A 374 23.61 19.42 7.61
C VAL A 374 23.34 18.83 6.21
N ALA A 375 23.76 19.50 5.14
CA ALA A 375 23.62 18.98 3.77
C ALA A 375 24.40 17.67 3.51
N ALA A 376 25.10 17.14 4.53
CA ALA A 376 25.90 15.92 4.47
C ALA A 376 25.17 14.66 4.93
N GLU A 377 24.00 14.75 5.60
CA GLU A 377 23.31 13.54 6.05
C GLU A 377 22.54 12.86 4.89
N PRO A 378 22.96 11.65 4.47
CA PRO A 378 22.40 10.99 3.29
C PRO A 378 20.90 10.70 3.43
N GLN A 379 20.41 10.51 4.67
CA GLN A 379 19.01 10.21 4.99
C GLN A 379 18.03 11.32 4.62
N PHE A 380 18.47 12.58 4.51
CA PHE A 380 17.61 13.72 4.16
C PHE A 380 17.72 14.13 2.69
N LYS A 381 18.61 13.49 1.92
CA LYS A 381 18.86 13.84 0.51
C LYS A 381 17.60 13.73 -0.33
N TRP A 382 16.77 12.72 -0.07
CA TRP A 382 15.52 12.51 -0.81
C TRP A 382 14.46 13.57 -0.49
N ILE A 383 14.37 14.05 0.76
CA ILE A 383 13.46 15.15 1.14
C ILE A 383 13.86 16.42 0.41
N MET A 384 15.17 16.71 0.37
CA MET A 384 15.70 17.84 -0.37
C MET A 384 15.37 17.77 -1.87
N ARG A 385 15.46 16.57 -2.45
CA ARG A 385 15.11 16.33 -3.85
C ARG A 385 13.60 16.47 -4.09
N LEU A 386 12.77 16.00 -3.16
CA LEU A 386 11.31 16.17 -3.22
C LEU A 386 10.91 17.65 -3.14
N VAL A 387 11.49 18.42 -2.21
CA VAL A 387 11.25 19.86 -2.10
C VAL A 387 11.70 20.59 -3.36
N GLN A 388 12.81 20.18 -3.98
CA GLN A 388 13.23 20.70 -5.27
C GLN A 388 12.21 20.39 -6.38
N ALA A 389 11.68 19.17 -6.43
CA ALA A 389 10.66 18.75 -7.40
C ALA A 389 9.36 19.55 -7.23
N LEU A 390 8.92 19.79 -5.99
CA LEU A 390 7.77 20.65 -5.65
C LEU A 390 8.00 22.12 -6.03
N GLY A 391 9.26 22.56 -6.06
CA GLY A 391 9.66 23.87 -6.52
C GLY A 391 9.80 24.02 -8.03
N SER A 392 9.64 22.95 -8.81
CA SER A 392 9.81 23.02 -10.26
C SER A 392 8.63 23.76 -10.92
N SER A 393 8.89 24.38 -12.08
CA SER A 393 7.83 24.90 -12.96
C SER A 393 7.20 23.80 -13.81
N THR A 394 7.85 22.64 -13.93
CA THR A 394 7.28 21.47 -14.61
C THR A 394 6.42 20.66 -13.64
N PRO A 395 5.21 20.24 -14.05
CA PRO A 395 4.31 19.51 -13.17
C PRO A 395 4.94 18.19 -12.74
N ILE A 396 4.77 17.86 -11.47
CA ILE A 396 5.17 16.58 -10.92
C ILE A 396 4.42 15.47 -11.66
N SER A 397 5.14 14.44 -12.08
CA SER A 397 4.55 13.24 -12.69
C SER A 397 5.23 11.98 -12.17
N CYS A 398 4.49 10.88 -12.08
CA CYS A 398 5.05 9.56 -11.83
C CYS A 398 4.62 8.62 -12.96
N GLN A 399 5.59 8.15 -13.74
CA GLN A 399 5.30 7.37 -14.94
C GLN A 399 5.06 5.88 -14.61
N LEU A 400 3.97 5.34 -15.17
CA LEU A 400 3.72 3.90 -15.19
C LEU A 400 4.80 3.17 -16.00
N PRO A 401 5.14 1.92 -15.64
CA PRO A 401 6.24 1.19 -16.26
C PRO A 401 6.01 0.86 -17.75
N THR A 402 4.79 1.06 -18.25
CA THR A 402 4.34 0.80 -19.63
C THR A 402 4.73 1.89 -20.62
N ARG A 403 5.06 3.11 -20.15
CA ARG A 403 5.56 4.17 -21.03
C ARG A 403 7.07 4.04 -21.18
N GLU A 404 7.55 4.14 -22.41
CA GLU A 404 8.98 4.42 -22.63
C GLU A 404 9.35 5.67 -21.82
N PRO A 405 10.53 5.68 -21.18
CA PRO A 405 10.94 6.77 -20.31
C PRO A 405 11.02 8.06 -21.11
N GLN A 406 9.93 8.83 -21.10
CA GLN A 406 9.98 10.21 -21.54
C GLN A 406 10.82 10.95 -20.51
N SER A 407 11.83 11.68 -20.98
CA SER A 407 12.72 12.49 -20.14
C SER A 407 11.94 13.68 -19.58
N ASN A 408 10.97 13.43 -18.71
CA ASN A 408 10.31 14.44 -17.93
C ASN A 408 11.31 14.88 -16.84
N GLU A 409 11.70 16.15 -16.88
CA GLU A 409 12.67 16.72 -15.94
C GLU A 409 12.21 16.63 -14.46
N ASN A 410 10.90 16.46 -14.23
CA ASN A 410 10.29 16.37 -12.90
C ASN A 410 9.49 15.07 -12.68
N SER A 411 10.09 13.94 -13.08
CA SER A 411 9.55 12.60 -12.82
C SER A 411 9.92 12.14 -11.40
N LEU A 412 8.92 11.71 -10.62
CA LEU A 412 9.12 11.12 -9.30
C LEU A 412 9.34 9.60 -9.37
N PRO A 413 10.10 9.03 -8.41
CA PRO A 413 10.23 7.58 -8.28
C PRO A 413 8.89 6.89 -7.98
N PRO A 414 8.78 5.58 -8.29
CA PRO A 414 7.54 4.82 -8.10
C PRO A 414 6.99 4.82 -6.67
N ILE A 415 7.83 5.01 -5.66
CA ILE A 415 7.42 5.06 -4.26
C ILE A 415 6.47 6.23 -3.92
N PHE A 416 6.42 7.26 -4.79
CA PHE A 416 5.52 8.40 -4.66
C PHE A 416 4.26 8.28 -5.52
N PHE A 417 4.05 7.15 -6.21
CA PHE A 417 2.99 7.03 -7.23
C PHE A 417 1.61 7.43 -6.68
N PHE A 418 1.18 6.86 -5.55
CA PHE A 418 -0.13 7.20 -4.97
C PHE A 418 -0.18 8.56 -4.30
N SER A 419 0.96 9.10 -3.87
CA SER A 419 1.07 10.47 -3.34
C SER A 419 1.17 11.53 -4.45
N THR A 420 1.33 11.14 -5.72
CA THR A 420 1.55 12.07 -6.83
C THR A 420 0.43 13.11 -6.99
N PRO A 421 -0.87 12.77 -6.91
CA PRO A 421 -1.93 13.77 -6.98
C PRO A 421 -1.86 14.80 -5.86
N ALA A 422 -1.61 14.35 -4.61
CA ALA A 422 -1.46 15.25 -3.48
C ALA A 422 -0.21 16.15 -3.62
N LEU A 423 0.91 15.59 -4.11
CA LEU A 423 2.14 16.35 -4.37
C LEU A 423 1.96 17.38 -5.49
N LEU A 424 1.15 17.08 -6.51
CA LEU A 424 0.79 18.03 -7.56
C LEU A 424 -0.09 19.16 -7.00
N GLU A 425 -1.07 18.83 -6.16
CA GLU A 425 -1.89 19.83 -5.44
C GLU A 425 -1.00 20.75 -4.59
N ILE A 426 -0.05 20.18 -3.84
CA ILE A 426 0.95 20.91 -3.03
C ILE A 426 1.84 21.79 -3.91
N GLN A 427 2.31 21.30 -5.06
CA GLN A 427 3.09 22.09 -6.01
C GLN A 427 2.31 23.33 -6.46
N ASN A 428 1.03 23.17 -6.80
CA ASN A 428 0.16 24.26 -7.20
C ASN A 428 -0.07 25.26 -6.06
N TYR A 429 -0.25 24.81 -4.81
CA TYR A 429 -0.32 25.70 -3.65
C TYR A 429 0.97 26.48 -3.43
N LEU A 430 2.14 25.83 -3.54
CA LEU A 430 3.42 26.51 -3.39
C LEU A 430 3.63 27.57 -4.47
N GLN A 431 3.26 27.29 -5.71
CA GLN A 431 3.29 28.27 -6.80
C GLN A 431 2.32 29.43 -6.52
N ALA A 432 1.09 29.16 -6.09
CA ALA A 432 0.12 30.17 -5.71
C ALA A 432 0.60 31.05 -4.54
N LEU A 433 1.26 30.45 -3.54
CA LEU A 433 1.88 31.18 -2.43
C LEU A 433 2.96 32.15 -2.91
N VAL A 434 3.83 31.71 -3.82
CA VAL A 434 4.87 32.57 -4.41
C VAL A 434 4.26 33.68 -5.26
N ILE A 435 3.21 33.39 -6.04
CA ILE A 435 2.44 34.40 -6.79
C ILE A 435 1.84 35.42 -5.83
N ALA A 436 1.14 34.98 -4.79
CA ALA A 436 0.48 35.84 -3.82
C ALA A 436 1.49 36.75 -3.09
N ALA A 437 2.61 36.19 -2.64
CA ALA A 437 3.69 36.95 -2.02
C ALA A 437 4.33 37.95 -3.01
N SER A 438 4.51 37.57 -4.28
CA SER A 438 5.06 38.45 -5.32
C SER A 438 4.15 39.63 -5.58
N LEU A 439 2.84 39.40 -5.74
CA LEU A 439 1.84 40.47 -5.94
C LEU A 439 1.72 41.37 -4.71
N ARG A 440 1.86 40.81 -3.51
CA ARG A 440 1.87 41.57 -2.26
C ARG A 440 3.02 42.59 -2.20
N THR A 441 4.13 42.37 -2.89
CA THR A 441 5.24 43.34 -2.98
C THR A 441 4.91 44.57 -3.83
N LEU A 442 3.94 44.46 -4.74
CA LEU A 442 3.50 45.57 -5.61
C LEU A 442 2.56 46.55 -4.91
N ILE A 443 2.00 46.14 -3.76
CA ILE A 443 1.04 46.91 -2.97
C ILE A 443 1.70 47.33 -1.65
N ARG A 444 1.68 48.63 -1.37
CA ARG A 444 2.04 49.16 -0.06
C ARG A 444 0.78 49.10 0.78
N VAL A 445 0.69 48.16 1.72
CA VAL A 445 -0.42 48.15 2.69
C VAL A 445 -0.09 49.16 3.77
N PRO A 446 -0.92 50.21 4.00
CA PRO A 446 -0.74 51.11 5.12
C PRO A 446 -0.89 50.32 6.42
N GLN A 447 0.10 50.40 7.31
CA GLN A 447 0.07 49.72 8.60
C GLN A 447 -1.01 50.25 9.58
N GLY A 448 -1.93 51.12 9.13
CA GLY A 448 -2.93 51.77 9.98
C GLY A 448 -4.37 51.85 9.44
N ALA A 449 -4.65 51.31 8.24
CA ALA A 449 -6.00 51.37 7.66
C ALA A 449 -6.83 50.14 8.10
N GLN A 450 -7.29 50.13 9.35
CA GLN A 450 -8.38 49.24 9.81
C GLN A 450 -9.76 49.72 9.32
N GLY A 451 -9.85 50.15 8.06
CA GLY A 451 -11.09 50.67 7.50
C GLY A 451 -11.94 49.55 6.93
N ASN A 452 -12.97 49.11 7.67
CA ASN A 452 -14.24 48.46 7.28
C ASN A 452 -14.33 47.42 6.13
N ASP A 453 -13.26 47.07 5.43
CA ASP A 453 -13.27 46.04 4.40
C ASP A 453 -13.24 44.67 5.07
N ALA A 454 -14.28 43.87 4.83
CA ALA A 454 -14.54 42.65 5.59
C ALA A 454 -13.55 41.51 5.32
N MET A 455 -12.77 41.60 4.23
CA MET A 455 -11.72 40.64 3.88
C MET A 455 -10.42 41.36 3.52
N SER A 456 -9.29 40.80 3.92
CA SER A 456 -7.99 41.34 3.51
C SER A 456 -7.72 41.13 2.01
N PHE A 457 -6.89 41.98 1.40
CA PHE A 457 -6.45 41.78 0.02
C PHE A 457 -5.86 40.36 -0.20
N MET A 458 -5.07 39.88 0.76
CA MET A 458 -4.43 38.56 0.66
C MET A 458 -5.44 37.42 0.70
N GLU A 459 -6.47 37.55 1.53
CA GLU A 459 -7.56 36.59 1.63
C GLU A 459 -8.34 36.50 0.31
N ARG A 460 -8.70 37.64 -0.29
CA ARG A 460 -9.40 37.65 -1.59
C ARG A 460 -8.54 37.09 -2.71
N LEU A 461 -7.26 37.47 -2.75
CA LEU A 461 -6.30 36.96 -3.74
C LEU A 461 -6.13 35.44 -3.60
N TRP A 462 -6.03 34.95 -2.36
CA TRP A 462 -5.92 33.52 -2.11
C TRP A 462 -7.17 32.75 -2.49
N ILE A 463 -8.38 33.27 -2.21
CA ILE A 463 -9.64 32.64 -2.63
C ILE A 463 -9.66 32.47 -4.16
N LEU A 464 -9.23 33.47 -4.92
CA LEU A 464 -9.13 33.37 -6.39
C LEU A 464 -8.13 32.29 -6.82
N LEU A 465 -6.94 32.24 -6.20
CA LEU A 465 -5.95 31.23 -6.55
C LEU A 465 -6.38 29.82 -6.13
N ASN A 466 -6.99 29.69 -4.96
CA ASN A 466 -7.45 28.42 -4.40
C ASN A 466 -8.61 27.81 -5.22
N ALA A 467 -9.53 28.64 -5.70
CA ALA A 467 -10.61 28.19 -6.58
C ALA A 467 -10.09 27.56 -7.89
N GLU A 468 -8.96 28.07 -8.40
CA GLU A 468 -8.33 27.50 -9.60
C GLU A 468 -7.60 26.17 -9.30
N ILE A 469 -6.96 26.05 -8.14
CA ILE A 469 -6.27 24.82 -7.73
C ILE A 469 -7.24 23.66 -7.53
N ILE A 470 -8.43 23.94 -6.99
CA ILE A 470 -9.46 22.93 -6.69
C ILE A 470 -10.28 22.56 -7.94
N GLU A 471 -10.07 23.26 -9.06
CA GLU A 471 -10.84 23.09 -10.31
C GLU A 471 -12.35 23.19 -10.08
N GLU A 472 -12.81 24.16 -9.29
CA GLU A 472 -14.25 24.34 -9.04
C GLU A 472 -15.00 24.59 -10.36
N PRO A 473 -16.18 24.00 -10.58
CA PRO A 473 -16.91 24.14 -11.84
C PRO A 473 -17.25 25.60 -12.13
N GLY A 474 -16.56 26.18 -13.12
CA GLY A 474 -16.61 27.62 -13.47
C GLY A 474 -15.33 28.41 -13.18
N SER A 475 -14.30 27.80 -12.58
CA SER A 475 -13.02 28.47 -12.26
C SER A 475 -12.13 28.72 -13.47
N GLY A 476 -12.23 27.92 -14.54
CA GLY A 476 -11.33 28.00 -15.70
C GLY A 476 -11.28 29.34 -16.46
N ASP A 477 -12.10 30.31 -16.04
CA ASP A 477 -12.08 31.70 -16.49
C ASP A 477 -11.35 32.67 -15.54
N ILE A 478 -10.62 32.20 -14.52
CA ILE A 478 -9.71 33.02 -13.70
C ILE A 478 -8.49 33.40 -14.56
N LYS A 479 -8.72 34.30 -15.50
CA LYS A 479 -7.71 34.88 -16.39
C LYS A 479 -6.80 35.75 -15.54
N LEU A 480 -5.51 35.81 -15.90
CA LEU A 480 -4.51 36.75 -15.36
C LEU A 480 -5.03 38.19 -15.17
N VAL A 481 -6.02 38.58 -15.98
CA VAL A 481 -6.78 39.83 -15.90
C VAL A 481 -7.39 40.04 -14.51
N ASN A 482 -7.99 39.01 -13.91
CA ASN A 482 -8.64 39.09 -12.60
C ASN A 482 -7.62 39.36 -11.47
N LEU A 483 -6.42 38.78 -11.56
CA LEU A 483 -5.34 39.05 -10.60
C LEU A 483 -4.82 40.49 -10.74
N ALA A 484 -4.63 40.95 -11.98
CA ALA A 484 -4.19 42.32 -12.24
C ALA A 484 -5.22 43.35 -11.76
N ASP A 485 -6.51 43.08 -11.98
CA ASP A 485 -7.61 43.94 -11.55
C ASP A 485 -7.76 43.99 -10.03
N GLU A 486 -7.54 42.87 -9.32
CA GLU A 486 -7.55 42.87 -7.85
C GLU A 486 -6.37 43.66 -7.28
N VAL A 487 -5.19 43.61 -7.91
CA VAL A 487 -4.03 44.45 -7.53
C VAL A 487 -4.31 45.94 -7.76
N VAL A 488 -4.95 46.29 -8.88
CA VAL A 488 -5.39 47.67 -9.18
C VAL A 488 -6.41 48.13 -8.13
N ARG A 489 -7.43 47.31 -7.85
CA ARG A 489 -8.47 47.59 -6.86
C ARG A 489 -7.89 47.82 -5.47
N ALA A 490 -7.01 46.94 -5.02
CA ALA A 490 -6.35 47.06 -3.73
C ALA A 490 -5.55 48.36 -3.60
N ARG A 491 -4.94 48.83 -4.70
CA ARG A 491 -4.20 50.08 -4.73
C ARG A 491 -5.10 51.32 -4.82
N GLN A 492 -6.29 51.22 -5.42
CA GLN A 492 -7.29 52.29 -5.41
C GLN A 492 -7.93 52.47 -4.02
N LEU A 493 -8.11 51.38 -3.27
CA LEU A 493 -8.60 51.41 -1.89
C LEU A 493 -7.65 52.13 -0.93
N ASP A 494 -6.37 52.25 -1.28
CA ASP A 494 -5.36 53.01 -0.54
C ASP A 494 -5.50 54.55 -0.70
N GLY A 495 -6.60 55.03 -1.30
CA GLY A 495 -6.94 56.45 -1.38
C GLY A 495 -6.18 57.24 -2.44
N ALA A 496 -5.31 56.60 -3.23
CA ALA A 496 -4.69 57.20 -4.41
C ALA A 496 -5.59 57.00 -5.63
N MET A 497 -6.13 58.09 -6.19
CA MET A 497 -6.71 58.03 -7.53
C MET A 497 -5.59 57.70 -8.53
N LEU A 498 -5.57 56.45 -9.00
CA LEU A 498 -4.59 55.99 -9.97
C LEU A 498 -4.86 56.64 -11.33
N SER A 499 -3.84 57.25 -11.92
CA SER A 499 -3.91 57.66 -13.32
C SER A 499 -3.93 56.43 -14.23
N GLY A 500 -4.56 56.53 -15.41
CA GLY A 500 -4.59 55.40 -16.37
C GLY A 500 -3.20 54.92 -16.82
N GLU A 501 -2.19 55.81 -16.79
CA GLU A 501 -0.80 55.43 -17.02
C GLU A 501 -0.21 54.60 -15.87
N GLU A 502 -0.55 54.90 -14.62
CA GLU A 502 -0.09 54.09 -13.47
C GLU A 502 -0.79 52.74 -13.43
N GLU A 503 -2.06 52.68 -13.81
CA GLU A 503 -2.83 51.44 -13.92
C GLU A 503 -2.23 50.50 -14.98
N THR A 504 -1.91 51.02 -16.17
CA THR A 504 -1.24 50.23 -17.22
C THR A 504 0.16 49.78 -16.81
N ARG A 505 0.95 50.65 -16.14
CA ARG A 505 2.24 50.26 -15.56
C ARG A 505 2.10 49.18 -14.49
N LEU A 506 1.06 49.24 -13.65
CA LEU A 506 0.81 48.25 -12.62
C LEU A 506 0.43 46.90 -13.22
N ARG A 507 -0.44 46.86 -14.23
CA ARG A 507 -0.76 45.63 -14.95
C ARG A 507 0.46 45.03 -15.64
N ALA A 508 1.32 45.86 -16.24
CA ALA A 508 2.59 45.40 -16.82
C ALA A 508 3.55 44.85 -15.74
N ALA A 509 3.59 45.47 -14.56
CA ALA A 509 4.37 44.96 -13.43
C ALA A 509 3.85 43.61 -12.93
N VAL A 510 2.52 43.44 -12.83
CA VAL A 510 1.87 42.17 -12.48
C VAL A 510 2.26 41.09 -13.50
N ALA A 511 2.09 41.35 -14.80
CA ALA A 511 2.47 40.40 -15.85
C ALA A 511 3.95 40.01 -15.80
N ARG A 512 4.85 40.95 -15.49
CA ARG A 512 6.27 40.68 -15.31
C ARG A 512 6.54 39.81 -14.08
N THR A 513 5.92 40.12 -12.93
CA THR A 513 6.12 39.37 -11.68
C THR A 513 5.56 37.95 -11.70
N LEU A 514 4.60 37.67 -12.60
CA LEU A 514 4.05 36.32 -12.81
C LEU A 514 4.94 35.46 -13.72
N ASN A 515 6.00 36.02 -14.29
CA ASN A 515 6.99 35.24 -15.03
C ASN A 515 7.91 34.49 -14.06
N HIS A 516 8.02 33.17 -14.23
CA HIS A 516 8.88 32.29 -13.43
C HIS A 516 10.36 32.73 -13.41
N ASN A 517 10.81 33.44 -14.45
CA ASN A 517 12.17 33.95 -14.57
C ASN A 517 12.39 35.31 -13.87
N ASP A 518 11.35 35.90 -13.25
CA ASP A 518 11.51 37.15 -12.52
C ASP A 518 12.36 36.94 -11.27
N PRO A 519 13.34 37.82 -10.98
CA PRO A 519 14.24 37.65 -9.84
C PRO A 519 13.51 37.69 -8.49
N VAL A 520 12.40 38.42 -8.37
CA VAL A 520 11.60 38.47 -7.13
C VAL A 520 10.89 37.14 -6.94
N PHE A 521 10.29 36.60 -7.99
CA PHE A 521 9.63 35.30 -7.97
C PHE A 521 10.61 34.18 -7.56
N MET A 522 11.76 34.09 -8.24
CA MET A 522 12.80 33.09 -7.92
C MET A 522 13.33 33.22 -6.49
N LEU A 523 13.49 34.45 -5.99
CA LEU A 523 13.97 34.70 -4.63
C LEU A 523 12.95 34.23 -3.59
N LEU A 524 11.67 34.59 -3.75
CA LEU A 524 10.59 34.17 -2.86
C LEU A 524 10.42 32.65 -2.88
N GLN A 525 10.45 32.04 -4.06
CA GLN A 525 10.41 30.59 -4.23
C GLN A 525 11.57 29.89 -3.50
N LYS A 526 12.81 30.35 -3.70
CA LYS A 526 13.97 29.77 -2.98
C LYS A 526 13.85 29.90 -1.47
N ARG A 527 13.28 31.00 -0.96
CA ARG A 527 13.08 31.22 0.47
C ARG A 527 12.05 30.27 1.07
N ILE A 528 10.89 30.11 0.43
CA ILE A 528 9.85 29.20 0.93
C ILE A 528 10.29 27.74 0.86
N LEU A 529 10.95 27.32 -0.23
CA LEU A 529 11.48 25.95 -0.36
C LEU A 529 12.60 25.68 0.66
N LYS A 530 13.47 26.65 0.93
CA LYS A 530 14.48 26.53 1.98
C LYS A 530 13.82 26.38 3.35
N ALA A 531 12.83 27.22 3.66
CA ALA A 531 12.11 27.14 4.93
C ALA A 531 11.39 25.79 5.10
N LEU A 532 10.77 25.27 4.04
CA LEU A 532 10.12 23.95 4.02
C LEU A 532 11.13 22.83 4.30
N ALA A 533 12.25 22.82 3.58
CA ALA A 533 13.32 21.85 3.80
C ALA A 533 13.89 21.91 5.22
N ASP A 534 14.14 23.12 5.74
CA ASP A 534 14.64 23.32 7.10
C ASP A 534 13.64 22.81 8.14
N ALA A 535 12.34 23.07 7.97
CA ALA A 535 11.29 22.66 8.90
C ALA A 535 11.08 21.14 8.92
N LEU A 536 10.97 20.50 7.75
CA LEU A 536 10.85 19.04 7.63
C LEU A 536 12.04 18.31 8.26
N ARG A 537 13.24 18.86 8.11
CA ARG A 537 14.45 18.30 8.73
C ARG A 537 14.44 18.45 10.24
N HIS A 538 14.18 19.66 10.77
CA HIS A 538 14.20 19.91 12.22
C HIS A 538 13.27 18.96 12.96
N GLN A 539 12.05 18.79 12.47
CA GLN A 539 11.05 17.91 13.06
C GLN A 539 11.52 16.44 13.14
N ARG A 540 12.20 15.94 12.12
CA ARG A 540 12.74 14.57 12.08
C ARG A 540 13.95 14.40 12.99
N SER A 541 14.79 15.43 13.09
CA SER A 541 15.91 15.47 14.03
C SER A 541 15.43 15.48 15.48
N GLU A 542 14.40 16.27 15.79
CA GLU A 542 13.78 16.33 17.12
C GLU A 542 13.12 15.01 17.51
N SER A 543 12.37 14.38 16.59
CA SER A 543 11.74 13.07 16.83
C SER A 543 12.78 11.99 17.14
N LYS A 544 13.91 11.96 16.44
CA LYS A 544 15.01 11.02 16.73
C LYS A 544 15.66 11.27 18.09
N GLN A 545 15.85 12.53 18.46
CA GLN A 545 16.40 12.89 19.77
C GLN A 545 15.43 12.55 20.91
N ALA A 546 14.13 12.81 20.71
CA ALA A 546 13.09 12.45 21.66
C ALA A 546 13.04 10.94 21.87
N GLY A 547 13.05 10.15 20.78
CA GLY A 547 13.06 8.69 20.82
C GLY A 547 14.26 8.10 21.57
N ALA A 548 15.45 8.69 21.42
CA ALA A 548 16.66 8.27 22.12
C ALA A 548 16.65 8.59 23.63
N HIS A 549 15.82 9.55 24.06
CA HIS A 549 15.73 10.00 25.46
C HIS A 549 14.47 9.53 26.19
N THR A 550 13.52 8.89 25.50
CA THR A 550 12.42 8.14 26.11
C THR A 550 12.91 6.82 26.74
N GLY A 551 13.75 6.94 27.77
CA GLY A 551 13.70 5.96 28.85
C GLY A 551 12.32 6.06 29.53
N PRO A 552 11.80 4.98 30.15
CA PRO A 552 10.49 5.01 30.80
C PRO A 552 10.43 6.14 31.83
N LEU A 553 9.73 7.23 31.50
CA LEU A 553 9.71 8.48 32.26
C LEU A 553 9.17 8.30 33.69
N ARG A 554 8.54 7.15 33.95
CA ARG A 554 7.97 6.80 35.24
C ARG A 554 8.05 5.29 35.45
N MET A 555 9.03 4.84 36.23
CA MET A 555 8.96 3.51 36.86
C MET A 555 7.81 3.53 37.86
N GLN A 556 6.60 3.15 37.45
CA GLN A 556 5.50 2.90 38.39
C GLN A 556 5.77 1.58 39.10
N THR A 557 6.43 1.65 40.26
CA THR A 557 6.51 0.52 41.18
C THR A 557 5.12 0.23 41.72
N GLY A 558 4.60 -0.95 41.36
CA GLY A 558 3.24 -1.36 41.67
C GLY A 558 3.01 -1.58 43.16
N GLN A 559 2.52 -0.56 43.86
CA GLN A 559 1.85 -0.70 45.15
C GLN A 559 0.89 0.48 45.34
N HIS A 560 -0.31 0.43 44.78
CA HIS A 560 -1.54 1.11 45.22
C HIS A 560 -2.64 0.60 44.26
N GLY A 561 -3.56 -0.29 44.62
CA GLY A 561 -4.30 -0.34 45.87
C GLY A 561 -5.68 0.31 45.71
N LYS A 562 -6.51 -0.20 44.79
CA LYS A 562 -7.99 -0.33 44.90
C LYS A 562 -8.57 -0.72 43.54
N ARG A 563 -8.93 -2.01 43.40
CA ARG A 563 -9.78 -2.54 42.33
C ARG A 563 -11.18 -1.93 42.46
N THR A 564 -11.41 -0.78 41.84
CA THR A 564 -12.76 -0.44 41.35
C THR A 564 -12.97 -1.25 40.08
N GLU A 565 -14.11 -1.94 40.00
CA GLU A 565 -14.60 -2.84 38.96
C GLU A 565 -14.67 -2.17 37.56
N LYS A 566 -13.54 -1.76 37.00
CA LYS A 566 -13.43 -1.41 35.59
C LYS A 566 -13.56 -2.71 34.81
N ARG A 567 -14.71 -2.88 34.15
CA ARG A 567 -14.96 -3.90 33.12
C ARG A 567 -13.66 -4.12 32.34
N ALA A 568 -13.23 -5.38 32.27
CA ALA A 568 -12.13 -5.80 31.44
C ALA A 568 -12.43 -5.35 30.00
N ARG A 569 -11.85 -4.22 29.58
CA ARG A 569 -11.79 -3.88 28.17
C ARG A 569 -10.90 -4.94 27.56
N ILE A 570 -11.45 -5.73 26.66
CA ILE A 570 -10.69 -6.66 25.84
C ILE A 570 -9.76 -5.77 25.03
N ALA A 571 -8.52 -5.61 25.51
CA ALA A 571 -7.47 -5.00 24.74
C ALA A 571 -7.15 -6.02 23.64
N ILE A 572 -7.73 -5.81 22.46
CA ILE A 572 -7.30 -6.51 21.25
C ILE A 572 -5.80 -6.19 21.15
N VAL A 573 -4.97 -7.23 21.19
CA VAL A 573 -3.50 -7.13 21.16
C VAL A 573 -3.09 -6.74 19.74
N LEU A 574 -3.41 -5.50 19.37
CA LEU A 574 -2.72 -4.79 18.31
C LEU A 574 -1.43 -4.27 18.93
N ASN A 575 -0.33 -4.28 18.19
CA ASN A 575 0.99 -3.90 18.69
C ASN A 575 0.90 -2.58 19.50
N PRO A 576 1.04 -2.63 20.84
CA PRO A 576 0.78 -1.45 21.68
C PRO A 576 1.72 -0.30 21.35
N GLU A 577 2.92 -0.62 20.85
CA GLU A 577 3.94 0.35 20.46
C GLU A 577 3.51 1.25 19.29
N GLU A 578 2.69 0.74 18.36
CA GLU A 578 2.15 1.54 17.25
C GLU A 578 0.93 2.37 17.68
N PHE A 579 0.20 1.90 18.70
CA PHE A 579 -1.02 2.52 19.19
C PHE A 579 -0.76 3.67 20.18
N ASP A 580 0.17 3.50 21.10
CA ASP A 580 0.52 4.52 22.09
C ASP A 580 1.20 5.73 21.44
N ALA A 581 1.87 5.56 20.30
CA ALA A 581 2.43 6.67 19.51
C ALA A 581 1.35 7.50 18.79
N ALA A 582 0.17 6.91 18.51
CA ALA A 582 -0.90 7.56 17.74
C ALA A 582 -1.99 8.21 18.61
N HIS A 583 -2.12 7.83 19.89
CA HIS A 583 -3.30 8.19 20.69
C HIS A 583 -3.26 9.57 21.36
N ASP A 584 -2.07 10.14 21.64
CA ASP A 584 -1.95 11.42 22.38
C ASP A 584 -0.91 12.40 21.80
N ALA A 585 -0.19 12.02 20.74
CA ALA A 585 0.66 12.96 20.04
C ALA A 585 -0.23 13.80 19.12
N GLU A 586 -0.79 14.91 19.65
CA GLU A 586 -1.17 16.05 18.82
C GLU A 586 -0.11 16.17 17.73
N THR A 587 -0.52 16.01 16.46
CA THR A 587 0.38 15.96 15.31
C THR A 587 1.38 17.10 15.50
N PRO A 588 2.67 16.81 15.75
CA PRO A 588 3.58 17.79 16.30
C PRO A 588 3.56 18.98 15.36
N GLN A 589 3.03 20.11 15.87
CA GLN A 589 2.83 21.29 15.06
C GLN A 589 4.18 21.67 14.49
N LEU A 590 4.24 21.69 13.17
CA LEU A 590 5.47 21.98 12.45
C LEU A 590 5.90 23.41 12.84
N THR A 591 7.01 23.54 13.54
CA THR A 591 7.48 24.85 14.03
C THR A 591 8.09 25.64 12.89
N ILE A 592 7.26 26.46 12.23
CA ILE A 592 7.68 27.25 11.08
C ILE A 592 8.28 28.57 11.55
N GLY A 593 9.58 28.75 11.29
CA GLY A 593 10.25 30.03 11.47
C GLY A 593 9.67 31.10 10.54
N ARG A 594 9.80 32.38 10.92
CA ARG A 594 9.34 33.49 10.07
C ARG A 594 10.04 33.48 8.71
N VAL A 595 9.26 33.30 7.63
CA VAL A 595 9.77 33.29 6.25
C VAL A 595 9.71 34.71 5.68
N GLN A 596 10.86 35.28 5.34
CA GLN A 596 10.95 36.63 4.77
C GLN A 596 10.20 36.73 3.43
N GLY A 597 9.26 37.66 3.33
CA GLY A 597 8.37 37.84 2.17
C GLY A 597 7.00 37.18 2.33
N PHE A 598 6.81 36.37 3.38
CA PHE A 598 5.53 35.74 3.75
C PHE A 598 5.10 36.20 5.15
N GLU A 599 5.31 37.48 5.44
CA GLU A 599 5.12 38.05 6.78
C GLU A 599 3.65 38.32 7.11
N ASP A 600 2.82 38.45 6.07
CA ASP A 600 1.38 38.64 6.18
C ASP A 600 0.74 37.50 6.99
N GLU A 601 -0.20 37.84 7.89
CA GLU A 601 -0.79 36.86 8.80
C GLU A 601 -1.54 35.75 8.04
N TYR A 602 -2.24 36.12 6.96
CA TYR A 602 -2.99 35.17 6.17
C TYR A 602 -2.05 34.24 5.40
N LEU A 603 -1.04 34.79 4.73
CA LEU A 603 -0.02 33.98 4.04
C LEU A 603 0.70 33.02 4.98
N ARG A 604 0.97 33.43 6.22
CA ARG A 604 1.63 32.57 7.21
C ARG A 604 0.79 31.34 7.54
N LYS A 605 -0.51 31.52 7.78
CA LYS A 605 -1.43 30.40 8.05
C LYS A 605 -1.47 29.42 6.87
N VAL A 606 -1.55 29.94 5.65
CA VAL A 606 -1.54 29.10 4.44
C VAL A 606 -0.19 28.39 4.26
N VAL A 607 0.93 29.06 4.53
CA VAL A 607 2.26 28.41 4.52
C VAL A 607 2.32 27.27 5.54
N GLU A 608 1.77 27.47 6.75
CA GLU A 608 1.64 26.44 7.78
C GLU A 608 0.83 25.24 7.29
N GLU A 609 -0.35 25.47 6.72
CA GLU A 609 -1.20 24.42 6.16
C GLU A 609 -0.50 23.63 5.04
N VAL A 610 0.17 24.30 4.11
CA VAL A 610 0.88 23.65 3.00
C VAL A 610 2.06 22.83 3.52
N PHE A 611 2.80 23.32 4.52
CA PHE A 611 3.92 22.56 5.08
C PHE A 611 3.44 21.33 5.84
N VAL A 612 2.29 21.41 6.54
CA VAL A 612 1.66 20.24 7.17
C VAL A 612 1.28 19.20 6.11
N LYS A 613 0.65 19.60 5.00
CA LYS A 613 0.34 18.69 3.88
C LYS A 613 1.59 18.01 3.31
N VAL A 614 2.69 18.76 3.14
CA VAL A 614 3.96 18.17 2.68
C VAL A 614 4.47 17.15 3.69
N ASP A 615 4.48 17.49 4.98
CA ASP A 615 4.99 16.60 6.02
C ASP A 615 4.15 15.32 6.14
N GLU A 616 2.83 15.39 5.96
CA GLU A 616 1.95 14.23 5.88
C GLU A 616 2.35 13.28 4.74
N CYS A 617 2.60 13.80 3.53
CA CYS A 617 3.09 12.98 2.41
C CYS A 617 4.47 12.36 2.71
N VAL A 618 5.37 13.13 3.33
CA VAL A 618 6.72 12.64 3.67
C VAL A 618 6.64 11.54 4.73
N ARG A 619 5.84 11.70 5.78
CA ARG A 619 5.61 10.66 6.81
C ARG A 619 4.94 9.41 6.23
N TRP A 620 4.01 9.58 5.29
CA TRP A 620 3.37 8.47 4.60
C TRP A 620 4.41 7.60 3.91
N VAL A 621 5.27 8.22 3.09
CA VAL A 621 6.36 7.53 2.37
C VAL A 621 7.39 6.94 3.33
N GLU A 622 7.76 7.65 4.40
CA GLU A 622 8.63 7.12 5.46
C GLU A 622 8.06 5.87 6.12
N GLY A 623 6.74 5.84 6.35
CA GLY A 623 6.06 4.71 6.98
C GLY A 623 5.91 3.48 6.08
N ILE A 624 6.09 3.60 4.76
CA ILE A 624 5.98 2.49 3.80
C ILE A 624 7.35 2.00 3.33
N TRP A 625 8.26 2.94 3.07
CA TRP A 625 9.49 2.72 2.30
C TRP A 625 10.76 2.96 3.11
N GLN A 626 10.70 2.83 4.43
CA GLN A 626 11.82 3.12 5.33
C GLN A 626 13.12 2.39 4.93
N ASP A 627 13.02 1.15 4.47
CA ASP A 627 14.10 0.33 3.95
C ASP A 627 14.79 0.95 2.72
N VAL A 628 14.01 1.37 1.72
CA VAL A 628 14.50 2.01 0.50
C VAL A 628 15.08 3.39 0.81
N LEU A 629 14.46 4.15 1.71
CA LEU A 629 14.93 5.47 2.10
C LEU A 629 16.29 5.41 2.84
N GLN A 630 16.54 4.36 3.61
CA GLN A 630 17.78 4.20 4.38
C GLN A 630 18.91 3.52 3.57
N SER A 631 18.58 2.44 2.87
CA SER A 631 19.57 1.56 2.23
C SER A 631 19.62 1.68 0.71
N GLY A 632 18.57 2.22 0.10
CA GLY A 632 18.35 2.17 -1.35
C GLY A 632 17.96 0.78 -1.87
N VAL A 633 17.78 -0.21 -0.99
CA VAL A 633 17.44 -1.59 -1.30
C VAL A 633 16.04 -1.90 -0.76
N VAL A 634 15.27 -2.69 -1.50
CA VAL A 634 13.93 -3.13 -1.07
C VAL A 634 14.10 -4.38 -0.21
N ASP A 635 13.75 -4.29 1.07
CA ASP A 635 13.65 -5.44 1.95
C ASP A 635 12.44 -6.29 1.54
N ARG A 636 12.72 -7.56 1.20
CA ARG A 636 11.72 -8.55 0.79
C ARG A 636 11.03 -9.19 1.99
N GLU A 637 11.63 -9.13 3.18
CA GLU A 637 11.05 -9.71 4.40
C GLU A 637 9.88 -8.86 4.92
N TYR A 638 9.87 -7.55 4.65
CA TYR A 638 8.77 -6.63 4.97
C TYR A 638 7.50 -6.81 4.11
N VAL A 639 7.49 -7.75 3.16
CA VAL A 639 6.34 -8.02 2.29
C VAL A 639 5.44 -9.13 2.86
N VAL A 640 5.86 -9.78 3.95
CA VAL A 640 5.21 -10.98 4.52
C VAL A 640 4.32 -10.68 5.71
#